data_AF-A0A4Q8AC27-F1
#
_entry.id   AF-A0A4Q8AC27-F1
#
_cell.length_a   1.000
_cell.length_b   1.000
_cell.length_c   1.000
_cell.angle_alpha   90.00
_cell.angle_beta   90.00
_cell.angle_gamma   90.00
#
_symmetry.space_group_name_H-M   'P 1'
#
loop_
_entity.id
_entity.type
_entity.pdbx_description
1 polymer ?
#
loop_
_entity_poly.entity_id
_entity_poly.type
_entity_poly.pdbx_seq_one_letter_code
_entity_poly.pdbx_strand_id
1 'polypeptide(L)'
;MAFSTFDAFVVVDPRTLAPVAGVAGTIADAATGSSIQVYDMNENPVPVLASNSKGYVGSFKTQGTVRRIEAKFGDYALVKTSAEAIAEAAALGDRVSVLENPQELANGSDLNTVQVNGWRFSRSVSNTATMTNRPPDAADSPFQVEVSTATVGNYVHTVQTYYTYSESFERRVWERNTVNALGTGWSDWRRMDNPAAMLSGAANPMLLQDFTRRRGPVHTNGRAAVAYRFDHGLANYRDEIKPLFDARWWKHSQALNSNQWGYAEMGGVTPAQVDGWVQEGLLEIWHHAENHSDATTVSLLEQRIVESLETLRSQIPSAVIDGFAPPGVGGSSYLGFNGGNSAEAFFETVAGRLILEHHAVSSGYIPDTAYHRPLDGVVRHGMGHLTADSLSAATLNDRVDIAIANGEGIQIMLHPSQINLTGKITTAEFEAHLNYVQQKVDEGVLVVLSPYELVLANRRNMEMIQLGDVDLNTLLVPGDYFQPASVNAGGGNNYPEGRAGDVMVRSNSTGSNVTQKYHSYGSTNRVWHRTYYSGTWYPWQSGDPQFDETAGRKITVRDPINGREQLIHYDSGWRDVSGLLTNGWTVGTDFRIRREGYTVTLRIHNLNGSAASTSAVWQLPSGFRPQGTTEVFLRSDEAGTVMKLMTIRWDGAIFMSTGTVTTNNGATEVSFATTAAAPSTLPGTAIGTIPYQ
;
A
#
# COMPACT_ATOMS: atom_id res chain seq x y z
N MET A 1 -21.78 0.89 70.25
CA MET A 1 -21.11 1.53 69.10
C MET A 1 -21.47 0.73 67.85
N ALA A 2 -21.88 1.39 66.76
CA ALA A 2 -22.06 0.72 65.47
C ALA A 2 -20.75 0.83 64.69
N PHE A 3 -20.07 -0.30 64.47
CA PHE A 3 -18.89 -0.33 63.61
C PHE A 3 -19.36 -0.70 62.21
N SER A 4 -19.34 0.29 61.31
CA SER A 4 -19.58 0.07 59.89
C SER A 4 -18.26 0.28 59.13
N THR A 5 -17.52 -0.80 58.90
CA THR A 5 -16.42 -0.77 57.94
C THR A 5 -17.04 -0.89 56.55
N PHE A 6 -17.30 0.24 55.88
CA PHE A 6 -17.80 0.25 54.50
C PHE A 6 -16.68 0.18 53.46
N ASP A 7 -15.58 -0.49 53.78
CA ASP A 7 -14.61 -0.96 52.81
C ASP A 7 -14.25 -2.42 53.12
N ALA A 8 -14.29 -3.24 52.07
CA ALA A 8 -14.04 -4.67 52.15
C ALA A 8 -12.58 -4.95 52.53
N PHE A 9 -12.30 -5.17 53.81
CA PHE A 9 -11.02 -5.74 54.21
C PHE A 9 -11.03 -7.24 53.87
N VAL A 10 -10.51 -7.59 52.69
CA VAL A 10 -10.13 -8.98 52.40
C VAL A 10 -8.88 -9.27 53.22
N VAL A 11 -9.00 -10.11 54.26
CA VAL A 11 -7.83 -10.59 54.98
C VAL A 11 -7.11 -11.60 54.08
N VAL A 12 -6.01 -11.15 53.48
CA VAL A 12 -5.12 -11.98 52.66
C VAL A 12 -3.81 -12.26 53.39
N ASP A 13 -3.25 -13.44 53.20
CA ASP A 13 -1.88 -13.74 53.65
C ASP A 13 -0.90 -12.84 52.88
N PRO A 14 -0.10 -11.99 53.54
CA PRO A 14 0.76 -11.03 52.85
C PRO A 14 1.90 -11.65 52.04
N ARG A 15 2.19 -12.96 52.21
CA ARG A 15 3.22 -13.64 51.42
C ARG A 15 2.66 -14.28 50.14
N THR A 16 1.40 -14.68 50.15
CA THR A 16 0.77 -15.46 49.07
C THR A 16 -0.41 -14.75 48.40
N LEU A 17 -0.91 -13.67 49.02
CA LEU A 17 -2.08 -12.88 48.62
C LEU A 17 -3.39 -13.69 48.52
N ALA A 18 -3.44 -14.91 49.06
CA ALA A 18 -4.63 -15.73 49.10
C ALA A 18 -5.57 -15.33 50.25
N PRO A 19 -6.92 -15.43 50.10
CA PRO A 19 -7.86 -15.19 51.18
C PRO A 19 -7.67 -16.20 52.33
N VAL A 20 -7.56 -15.72 53.57
CA VAL A 20 -7.41 -16.60 54.74
C VAL A 20 -8.77 -17.25 55.06
N ALA A 21 -8.92 -18.54 54.73
CA ALA A 21 -10.18 -19.27 54.97
C ALA A 21 -10.23 -19.86 56.39
N GLY A 22 -11.30 -19.55 57.14
CA GLY A 22 -11.80 -20.42 58.23
C GLY A 22 -11.23 -20.22 59.64
N VAL A 23 -10.99 -19.00 60.10
CA VAL A 23 -10.64 -18.76 61.52
C VAL A 23 -11.84 -18.17 62.27
N ALA A 24 -12.39 -18.93 63.22
CA ALA A 24 -13.35 -18.43 64.20
C ALA A 24 -12.61 -17.49 65.18
N GLY A 25 -12.76 -16.18 64.99
CA GLY A 25 -12.23 -15.18 65.91
C GLY A 25 -13.04 -15.13 67.21
N THR A 26 -12.42 -14.68 68.29
CA THR A 26 -13.13 -14.28 69.52
C THR A 26 -13.01 -12.77 69.67
N ILE A 27 -14.09 -12.08 70.08
CA ILE A 27 -14.06 -10.67 70.48
C ILE A 27 -14.08 -10.65 72.00
N ALA A 28 -13.08 -10.03 72.61
CA ALA A 28 -12.97 -9.90 74.06
C ALA A 28 -12.62 -8.47 74.45
N ASP A 29 -12.92 -8.09 75.69
CA ASP A 29 -12.39 -6.86 76.27
C ASP A 29 -10.89 -7.03 76.52
N ALA A 30 -10.06 -6.20 75.89
CA ALA A 30 -8.61 -6.33 75.98
C ALA A 30 -8.04 -6.02 77.38
N ALA A 31 -8.79 -5.35 78.25
CA ALA A 31 -8.37 -5.05 79.62
C ALA A 31 -8.72 -6.17 80.61
N THR A 32 -9.80 -6.92 80.39
CA THR A 32 -10.27 -7.98 81.31
C THR A 32 -10.20 -9.39 80.74
N GLY A 33 -10.02 -9.56 79.43
CA GLY A 33 -10.02 -10.84 78.72
C GLY A 33 -11.40 -11.49 78.55
N SER A 34 -12.47 -10.84 79.00
CA SER A 34 -13.82 -11.40 78.98
C SER A 34 -14.42 -11.38 77.57
N SER A 35 -15.06 -12.47 77.13
CA SER A 35 -15.73 -12.53 75.83
C SER A 35 -16.89 -11.56 75.75
N ILE A 36 -17.00 -10.82 74.65
CA ILE A 36 -18.08 -9.86 74.39
C ILE A 36 -19.09 -10.51 73.44
N GLN A 37 -20.36 -10.53 73.83
CA GLN A 37 -21.45 -11.05 72.98
C GLN A 37 -21.69 -10.10 71.80
N VAL A 38 -21.84 -10.67 70.60
CA VAL A 38 -22.02 -9.94 69.34
C VAL A 38 -23.45 -10.09 68.84
N TYR A 39 -24.01 -9.00 68.34
CA TYR A 39 -25.37 -8.97 67.77
C TYR A 39 -25.33 -8.50 66.32
N ASP A 40 -26.27 -8.99 65.51
CA ASP A 40 -26.53 -8.44 64.18
C ASP A 40 -27.17 -7.04 64.26
N MET A 41 -27.39 -6.41 63.10
CA MET A 41 -27.99 -5.07 63.02
C MET A 41 -29.41 -5.00 63.59
N ASN A 42 -30.10 -6.14 63.69
CA ASN A 42 -31.46 -6.32 64.21
C ASN A 42 -31.48 -6.86 65.66
N GLU A 43 -30.34 -6.83 66.35
CA GLU A 43 -30.18 -7.22 67.76
C GLU A 43 -30.33 -8.71 68.07
N ASN A 44 -30.18 -9.59 67.07
CA ASN A 44 -30.13 -11.03 67.31
C ASN A 44 -28.72 -11.48 67.70
N PRO A 45 -28.54 -12.34 68.72
CA PRO A 45 -27.22 -12.88 69.06
C PRO A 45 -26.70 -13.75 67.92
N VAL A 46 -25.49 -13.48 67.44
CA VAL A 46 -24.86 -14.26 66.36
C VAL A 46 -23.54 -14.88 66.83
N PRO A 47 -23.17 -16.09 66.37
CA PRO A 47 -21.82 -16.62 66.58
C PRO A 47 -20.80 -15.67 65.94
N VAL A 48 -19.62 -15.54 66.57
CA VAL A 48 -18.56 -14.64 66.08
C VAL A 48 -18.04 -15.13 64.73
N LEU A 49 -18.56 -14.51 63.68
CA LEU A 49 -18.15 -14.52 62.27
C LEU A 49 -18.43 -15.80 61.47
N ALA A 50 -19.50 -15.78 60.67
CA ALA A 50 -19.59 -16.60 59.45
C ALA A 50 -19.07 -15.76 58.26
N SER A 51 -17.86 -16.05 57.77
CA SER A 51 -17.42 -15.53 56.47
C SER A 51 -18.22 -16.21 55.36
N ASN A 52 -18.80 -15.47 54.42
CA ASN A 52 -19.19 -16.07 53.15
C ASN A 52 -17.94 -16.41 52.32
N SER A 53 -18.10 -17.10 51.18
CA SER A 53 -17.00 -17.52 50.28
C SER A 53 -16.14 -16.38 49.70
N LYS A 54 -16.40 -15.13 50.09
CA LYS A 54 -15.67 -13.93 49.69
C LYS A 54 -14.96 -13.22 50.85
N GLY A 55 -14.92 -13.81 52.05
CA GLY A 55 -14.09 -13.32 53.17
C GLY A 55 -14.60 -12.05 53.89
N TYR A 56 -15.89 -11.72 53.77
CA TYR A 56 -16.46 -10.52 54.42
C TYR A 56 -16.72 -10.73 55.93
N VAL A 57 -16.34 -9.74 56.73
CA VAL A 57 -16.72 -9.59 58.14
C VAL A 57 -17.86 -8.55 58.19
N GLY A 58 -19.08 -8.97 58.54
CA GLY A 58 -20.25 -8.08 58.59
C GLY A 58 -20.23 -7.07 59.75
N SER A 59 -21.06 -6.03 59.63
CA SER A 59 -21.28 -5.00 60.67
C SER A 59 -21.88 -5.60 61.94
N PHE A 60 -21.38 -5.20 63.11
CA PHE A 60 -21.89 -5.69 64.39
C PHE A 60 -22.07 -4.59 65.44
N LYS A 61 -22.93 -4.85 66.43
CA LYS A 61 -23.17 -3.98 67.59
C LYS A 61 -22.65 -4.63 68.88
N THR A 62 -22.08 -3.82 69.77
CA THR A 62 -21.77 -4.21 71.15
C THR A 62 -22.50 -3.30 72.15
N GLN A 63 -22.98 -3.88 73.25
CA GLN A 63 -23.55 -3.12 74.38
C GLN A 63 -22.48 -2.92 75.47
N GLY A 64 -22.28 -1.68 75.92
CA GLY A 64 -21.35 -1.31 77.00
C GLY A 64 -20.26 -0.32 76.60
N THR A 65 -19.65 0.33 77.60
CA THR A 65 -18.53 1.27 77.42
C THR A 65 -17.23 0.50 77.16
N VAL A 66 -17.10 -0.09 75.97
CA VAL A 66 -15.89 -0.80 75.57
C VAL A 66 -14.78 0.20 75.28
N ARG A 67 -13.67 0.14 76.04
CA ARG A 67 -12.55 1.09 75.92
C ARG A 67 -11.54 0.70 74.83
N ARG A 68 -11.46 -0.59 74.48
CA ARG A 68 -10.50 -1.13 73.50
C ARG A 68 -11.01 -2.46 72.94
N ILE A 69 -11.04 -2.62 71.61
CA ILE A 69 -11.48 -3.86 70.94
C ILE A 69 -10.25 -4.53 70.33
N GLU A 70 -10.09 -5.83 70.60
CA GLU A 70 -9.08 -6.69 69.98
C GLU A 70 -9.78 -7.79 69.18
N ALA A 71 -9.46 -7.89 67.89
CA ALA A 71 -9.88 -8.98 67.02
C ALA A 71 -8.64 -9.81 66.64
N LYS A 72 -8.64 -11.09 67.01
CA LYS A 72 -7.52 -12.02 66.74
C LYS A 72 -7.83 -12.97 65.59
N PHE A 73 -6.88 -13.09 64.67
CA PHE A 73 -6.90 -14.01 63.53
C PHE A 73 -5.58 -14.79 63.52
N GLY A 74 -5.56 -15.97 64.15
CA GLY A 74 -4.30 -16.70 64.39
C GLY A 74 -3.35 -15.89 65.29
N ASP A 75 -2.11 -15.71 64.84
CA ASP A 75 -1.09 -14.93 65.56
C ASP A 75 -1.23 -13.40 65.39
N TYR A 76 -2.16 -12.94 64.54
CA TYR A 76 -2.38 -11.52 64.29
C TYR A 76 -3.50 -10.96 65.16
N ALA A 77 -3.26 -9.81 65.79
CA ALA A 77 -4.24 -9.07 66.56
C ALA A 77 -4.41 -7.65 66.01
N LEU A 78 -5.63 -7.30 65.59
CA LEU A 78 -6.00 -5.91 65.32
C LEU A 78 -6.55 -5.32 66.60
N VAL A 79 -5.86 -4.32 67.15
CA VAL A 79 -6.27 -3.63 68.37
C VAL A 79 -6.53 -2.17 68.04
N LYS A 80 -7.79 -1.73 68.09
CA LYS A 80 -8.15 -0.31 67.94
C LYS A 80 -8.73 0.24 69.24
N THR A 81 -8.30 1.46 69.60
CA THR A 81 -8.94 2.23 70.66
C THR A 81 -10.17 2.97 70.11
N SER A 82 -11.12 3.31 70.98
CA SER A 82 -12.29 4.11 70.59
C SER A 82 -11.90 5.50 70.07
N ALA A 83 -10.79 6.07 70.52
CA ALA A 83 -10.30 7.37 70.06
C ALA A 83 -9.80 7.35 68.61
N GLU A 84 -9.08 6.30 68.21
CA GLU A 84 -8.57 6.15 66.84
C GLU A 84 -9.69 5.94 65.83
N ALA A 85 -10.71 5.16 66.19
CA ALA A 85 -11.89 4.94 65.34
C ALA A 85 -12.73 6.23 65.16
N ILE A 86 -12.80 7.08 66.19
CA ILE A 86 -13.51 8.36 66.12
C ILE A 86 -12.74 9.37 65.24
N ALA A 87 -11.41 9.40 65.31
CA ALA A 87 -10.58 10.27 64.47
C ALA A 87 -10.68 9.91 62.97
N GLU A 88 -10.73 8.62 62.65
CA GLU A 88 -10.94 8.13 61.28
C GLU A 88 -12.34 8.46 60.75
N ALA A 89 -13.38 8.33 61.59
CA ALA A 89 -14.74 8.69 61.23
C ALA A 89 -14.89 10.22 61.01
N ALA A 90 -14.17 11.03 61.79
CA ALA A 90 -14.13 12.49 61.59
C ALA A 90 -13.44 12.87 60.27
N ALA A 91 -12.33 12.20 59.91
CA ALA A 91 -11.63 12.41 58.64
C ALA A 91 -12.46 11.98 57.40
N LEU A 92 -13.38 11.04 57.56
CA LEU A 92 -14.34 10.65 56.52
C LEU A 92 -15.59 11.55 56.47
N GLY A 93 -15.98 12.17 57.60
CA GLY A 93 -17.08 13.13 57.67
C GLY A 93 -16.89 14.35 56.76
N ASP A 94 -15.65 14.81 56.59
CA ASP A 94 -15.30 15.91 55.68
C ASP A 94 -15.43 15.56 54.18
N ARG A 95 -15.59 14.27 53.81
CA ARG A 95 -15.76 13.84 52.40
C ARG A 95 -17.21 13.51 52.01
N VAL A 96 -18.16 13.55 52.94
CA VAL A 96 -19.57 13.13 52.70
C VAL A 96 -20.57 14.29 52.74
N SER A 97 -20.16 15.52 53.10
CA SER A 97 -21.04 16.69 52.98
C SER A 97 -20.73 17.53 51.76
N VAL A 98 -21.26 17.17 50.57
CA VAL A 98 -21.83 18.08 49.54
C VAL A 98 -22.57 17.21 48.50
N LEU A 99 -23.80 16.76 48.81
CA LEU A 99 -24.86 16.77 47.80
C LEU A 99 -25.57 18.11 48.00
N GLU A 100 -24.91 19.20 47.61
CA GLU A 100 -25.58 20.50 47.50
C GLU A 100 -26.65 20.36 46.43
N ASN A 101 -27.90 20.63 46.79
CA ASN A 101 -28.94 20.88 45.80
C ASN A 101 -28.41 21.96 44.83
N PRO A 102 -28.48 21.75 43.50
CA PRO A 102 -28.07 22.77 42.54
C PRO A 102 -28.76 24.10 42.88
N GLN A 103 -28.00 25.21 42.92
CA GLN A 103 -28.58 26.52 43.21
C GLN A 103 -28.91 27.26 41.92
N GLU A 104 -30.10 27.86 41.86
CA GLU A 104 -30.51 28.66 40.70
C GLU A 104 -29.73 29.99 40.68
N LEU A 105 -29.18 30.34 39.51
CA LEU A 105 -28.53 31.63 39.27
C LEU A 105 -29.59 32.71 39.00
N ALA A 106 -29.40 33.89 39.59
CA ALA A 106 -30.31 35.03 39.41
C ALA A 106 -30.22 35.62 37.99
N ASN A 107 -31.28 36.28 37.53
CA ASN A 107 -31.27 37.04 36.29
C ASN A 107 -30.13 38.08 36.28
N GLY A 108 -29.43 38.21 35.16
CA GLY A 108 -28.30 39.12 35.02
C GLY A 108 -26.98 38.63 35.63
N SER A 109 -26.92 37.38 36.13
CA SER A 109 -25.69 36.84 36.73
C SER A 109 -24.50 36.90 35.77
N ASP A 110 -23.34 37.29 36.29
CA ASP A 110 -22.06 37.21 35.60
C ASP A 110 -21.33 35.93 36.02
N LEU A 111 -21.10 35.01 35.07
CA LEU A 111 -20.43 33.74 35.35
C LEU A 111 -19.00 33.91 35.85
N ASN A 112 -18.32 35.03 35.59
CA ASN A 112 -16.98 35.29 36.14
C ASN A 112 -16.98 35.45 37.66
N THR A 113 -18.12 35.82 38.24
CA THR A 113 -18.30 36.03 39.69
C THR A 113 -18.74 34.77 40.43
N VAL A 114 -19.10 33.69 39.71
CA VAL A 114 -19.61 32.45 40.29
C VAL A 114 -18.44 31.53 40.66
N GLN A 115 -17.87 31.72 41.84
CA GLN A 115 -16.68 31.00 42.31
C GLN A 115 -16.92 30.12 43.54
N VAL A 116 -18.17 29.97 43.98
CA VAL A 116 -18.51 29.13 45.13
C VAL A 116 -18.67 27.69 44.65
N ASN A 117 -18.05 26.75 45.36
CA ASN A 117 -18.13 25.33 45.04
C ASN A 117 -19.58 24.84 44.89
N GLY A 118 -19.76 23.88 44.00
CA GLY A 118 -21.01 23.15 43.82
C GLY A 118 -21.72 23.42 42.49
N TRP A 119 -22.90 22.82 42.36
CA TRP A 119 -23.70 22.89 41.14
C TRP A 119 -24.58 24.14 41.14
N ARG A 120 -24.66 24.82 40.01
CA ARG A 120 -25.54 25.96 39.75
C ARG A 120 -26.32 25.76 38.46
N PHE A 121 -27.48 26.39 38.30
CA PHE A 121 -28.28 26.22 37.08
C PHE A 121 -29.09 27.46 36.70
N SER A 122 -29.50 27.54 35.43
CA SER A 122 -30.52 28.45 34.93
C SER A 122 -31.70 27.65 34.40
N ARG A 123 -32.92 28.01 34.80
CA ARG A 123 -34.13 27.22 34.50
C ARG A 123 -34.89 27.63 33.24
N SER A 124 -34.60 28.79 32.64
CA SER A 124 -35.38 29.31 31.52
C SER A 124 -34.52 30.05 30.51
N VAL A 125 -35.01 30.08 29.27
CA VAL A 125 -34.37 30.82 28.18
C VAL A 125 -34.23 32.30 28.50
N SER A 126 -35.29 32.87 29.06
CA SER A 126 -35.33 34.28 29.46
C SER A 126 -34.34 34.63 30.56
N ASN A 127 -34.02 33.72 31.49
CA ASN A 127 -33.01 33.95 32.52
C ASN A 127 -31.61 33.86 31.90
N THR A 128 -31.32 32.78 31.18
CA THR A 128 -30.03 32.55 30.54
C THR A 128 -29.62 33.69 29.60
N ALA A 129 -30.55 34.21 28.79
CA ALA A 129 -30.31 35.31 27.85
C ALA A 129 -29.78 36.59 28.54
N THR A 130 -30.10 36.79 29.84
CA THR A 130 -29.65 37.97 30.60
C THR A 130 -28.26 37.82 31.21
N MET A 131 -27.69 36.61 31.22
CA MET A 131 -26.40 36.33 31.88
C MET A 131 -25.21 36.67 30.99
N THR A 132 -24.14 37.16 31.61
CA THR A 132 -22.89 37.59 30.94
C THR A 132 -21.73 36.62 31.19
N ASN A 133 -20.70 36.70 30.34
CA ASN A 133 -19.51 35.82 30.37
C ASN A 133 -19.82 34.31 30.26
N ARG A 134 -20.92 33.99 29.56
CA ARG A 134 -21.25 32.63 29.10
C ARG A 134 -20.33 32.19 27.95
N PRO A 135 -20.25 30.89 27.64
CA PRO A 135 -19.55 30.44 26.45
C PRO A 135 -20.09 31.14 25.18
N PRO A 136 -19.23 31.62 24.27
CA PRO A 136 -19.62 32.50 23.15
C PRO A 136 -20.64 31.89 22.18
N ASP A 137 -20.65 30.56 22.03
CA ASP A 137 -21.56 29.82 21.14
C ASP A 137 -22.66 29.04 21.90
N ALA A 138 -22.82 29.30 23.21
CA ALA A 138 -23.89 28.70 23.98
C ALA A 138 -25.22 29.39 23.66
N ALA A 139 -26.20 28.62 23.18
CA ALA A 139 -27.56 29.10 23.02
C ALA A 139 -28.14 29.56 24.37
N ASP A 140 -29.18 30.38 24.31
CA ASP A 140 -29.89 30.86 25.51
C ASP A 140 -30.69 29.77 26.23
N SER A 141 -30.51 28.49 25.93
CA SER A 141 -31.21 27.40 26.59
C SER A 141 -30.91 27.32 28.10
N PRO A 142 -31.81 26.72 28.91
CA PRO A 142 -31.50 26.33 30.28
C PRO A 142 -30.17 25.55 30.36
N PHE A 143 -29.43 25.72 31.46
CA PHE A 143 -28.09 25.13 31.61
C PHE A 143 -27.78 24.79 33.07
N GLN A 144 -26.73 23.99 33.25
CA GLN A 144 -26.09 23.73 34.54
C GLN A 144 -24.60 24.09 34.47
N VAL A 145 -24.02 24.57 35.56
CA VAL A 145 -22.57 24.78 35.69
C VAL A 145 -22.07 24.18 36.99
N GLU A 146 -21.01 23.38 36.91
CA GLU A 146 -20.26 22.91 38.07
C GLU A 146 -19.13 23.88 38.34
N VAL A 147 -18.96 24.27 39.60
CA VAL A 147 -17.91 25.17 40.04
C VAL A 147 -17.03 24.45 41.06
N SER A 148 -15.73 24.40 40.78
CA SER A 148 -14.73 23.79 41.66
C SER A 148 -13.61 24.79 41.94
N THR A 149 -13.60 25.32 43.15
CA THR A 149 -12.63 26.28 43.68
C THR A 149 -11.77 25.64 44.76
N ALA A 150 -10.47 25.73 44.57
CA ALA A 150 -9.45 25.36 45.54
C ALA A 150 -8.70 26.62 45.99
N THR A 151 -8.49 26.76 47.30
CA THR A 151 -7.73 27.87 47.89
C THR A 151 -6.54 27.34 48.69
N VAL A 152 -5.34 27.78 48.36
CA VAL A 152 -4.10 27.46 49.08
C VAL A 152 -3.34 28.75 49.37
N GLY A 153 -3.39 29.22 50.61
CA GLY A 153 -2.86 30.54 50.96
C GLY A 153 -3.57 31.66 50.18
N ASN A 154 -2.81 32.51 49.48
CA ASN A 154 -3.35 33.57 48.62
C ASN A 154 -3.69 33.09 47.20
N TYR A 155 -3.47 31.80 46.89
CA TYR A 155 -3.75 31.23 45.58
C TYR A 155 -5.19 30.72 45.54
N VAL A 156 -6.00 31.25 44.64
CA VAL A 156 -7.36 30.78 44.36
C VAL A 156 -7.40 30.26 42.92
N HIS A 157 -7.79 28.99 42.78
CA HIS A 157 -8.01 28.36 41.48
C HIS A 157 -9.44 27.89 41.37
N THR A 158 -10.20 28.45 40.44
CA THR A 158 -11.56 28.05 40.14
C THR A 158 -11.64 27.43 38.75
N VAL A 159 -12.30 26.28 38.64
CA VAL A 159 -12.72 25.63 37.40
C VAL A 159 -14.23 25.72 37.28
N GLN A 160 -14.71 26.02 36.07
CA GLN A 160 -16.13 25.96 35.74
C GLN A 160 -16.37 25.01 34.58
N THR A 161 -17.35 24.12 34.73
CA THR A 161 -17.79 23.21 33.67
C THR A 161 -19.26 23.45 33.37
N TYR A 162 -19.57 23.95 32.17
CA TYR A 162 -20.88 24.39 31.72
C TYR A 162 -21.56 23.30 30.86
N TYR A 163 -22.83 23.00 31.13
CA TYR A 163 -23.63 21.97 30.46
C TYR A 163 -24.93 22.58 29.95
N THR A 164 -25.24 22.45 28.64
CA THR A 164 -26.58 22.82 28.14
C THR A 164 -27.61 21.73 28.44
N TYR A 165 -28.85 22.13 28.71
CA TYR A 165 -30.00 21.24 28.65
C TYR A 165 -30.56 21.25 27.21
N SER A 166 -30.55 20.09 26.56
CA SER A 166 -31.06 19.92 25.20
C SER A 166 -31.91 18.64 25.11
N GLU A 167 -33.04 18.70 24.39
CA GLU A 167 -33.87 17.54 24.05
C GLU A 167 -33.37 16.80 22.80
N SER A 168 -32.49 17.44 22.00
CA SER A 168 -31.75 16.77 20.93
C SER A 168 -30.42 16.25 21.46
N PHE A 169 -29.93 15.13 20.89
CA PHE A 169 -28.75 14.37 21.32
C PHE A 169 -27.40 15.14 21.40
N GLU A 170 -27.36 16.45 21.20
CA GLU A 170 -26.19 17.32 21.33
C GLU A 170 -26.15 18.01 22.71
N ARG A 171 -25.86 17.26 23.77
CA ARG A 171 -25.51 17.90 25.06
C ARG A 171 -24.14 18.55 24.90
N ARG A 172 -24.09 19.89 24.97
CA ARG A 172 -22.84 20.64 24.82
C ARG A 172 -22.19 20.93 26.17
N VAL A 173 -20.86 20.80 26.23
CA VAL A 173 -20.06 20.92 27.46
C VAL A 173 -18.89 21.84 27.22
N TRP A 174 -18.67 22.82 28.10
CA TRP A 174 -17.51 23.70 28.08
C TRP A 174 -16.80 23.69 29.42
N GLU A 175 -15.50 23.95 29.42
CA GLU A 175 -14.68 24.12 30.62
C GLU A 175 -13.82 25.37 30.51
N ARG A 176 -13.58 26.03 31.64
CA ARG A 176 -12.57 27.09 31.78
C ARG A 176 -12.02 27.12 33.20
N ASN A 177 -10.90 27.79 33.41
CA ASN A 177 -10.30 27.97 34.73
C ASN A 177 -9.75 29.38 34.94
N THR A 178 -9.50 29.76 36.19
CA THR A 178 -8.83 31.02 36.50
C THR A 178 -7.34 30.93 36.14
N VAL A 179 -6.80 31.97 35.50
CA VAL A 179 -5.42 32.02 34.97
C VAL A 179 -4.44 32.81 35.83
N ASN A 180 -4.89 33.36 36.96
CA ASN A 180 -4.05 34.12 37.86
C ASN A 180 -4.19 33.65 39.31
N ALA A 181 -3.19 33.97 40.14
CA ALA A 181 -3.15 33.53 41.53
C ALA A 181 -4.30 34.09 42.38
N LEU A 182 -4.90 35.21 41.97
CA LEU A 182 -5.99 35.87 42.71
C LEU A 182 -7.39 35.37 42.30
N GLY A 183 -7.50 34.45 41.35
CA GLY A 183 -8.77 33.92 40.87
C GLY A 183 -9.64 34.94 40.09
N THR A 184 -9.10 36.09 39.69
CA THR A 184 -9.88 37.17 39.04
C THR A 184 -9.82 37.17 37.52
N GLY A 185 -8.79 36.55 36.93
CA GLY A 185 -8.65 36.40 35.48
C GLY A 185 -9.10 35.02 35.05
N TRP A 186 -9.89 34.93 33.98
CA TRP A 186 -10.40 33.67 33.43
C TRP A 186 -9.71 33.32 32.11
N SER A 187 -9.51 32.03 31.85
CA SER A 187 -9.24 31.52 30.51
C SER A 187 -10.51 31.65 29.65
N ASP A 188 -10.33 31.62 28.33
CA ASP A 188 -11.45 31.45 27.42
C ASP A 188 -12.17 30.12 27.68
N TRP A 189 -13.46 30.07 27.34
CA TRP A 189 -14.25 28.84 27.39
C TRP A 189 -13.78 27.85 26.34
N ARG A 190 -13.42 26.63 26.75
CA ARG A 190 -13.04 25.54 25.87
C ARG A 190 -14.18 24.51 25.78
N ARG A 191 -14.59 24.15 24.57
CA ARG A 191 -15.62 23.11 24.34
C ARG A 191 -15.04 21.70 24.55
N MET A 192 -15.69 20.90 25.40
CA MET A 192 -15.26 19.57 25.85
C MET A 192 -16.08 18.44 25.22
N ASP A 193 -17.31 18.71 24.80
CA ASP A 193 -18.18 17.73 24.12
C ASP A 193 -17.90 17.62 22.62
N ASN A 194 -16.99 18.42 22.07
CA ASN A 194 -16.73 18.44 20.64
C ASN A 194 -16.11 17.09 20.21
N PRO A 195 -16.87 16.18 19.58
CA PRO A 195 -16.34 14.90 19.15
C PRO A 195 -15.31 15.11 18.06
N ALA A 196 -15.26 16.27 17.37
CA ALA A 196 -14.21 16.60 16.43
C ALA A 196 -12.82 16.64 17.09
N ALA A 197 -12.69 16.85 18.41
CA ALA A 197 -11.38 16.74 19.08
C ALA A 197 -10.94 15.27 19.35
N MET A 198 -11.87 14.31 19.42
CA MET A 198 -11.57 12.87 19.55
C MET A 198 -11.69 12.09 18.23
N LEU A 199 -12.43 12.59 17.24
CA LEU A 199 -12.59 12.05 15.89
C LEU A 199 -11.61 12.65 14.88
N SER A 200 -11.05 13.84 15.12
CA SER A 200 -9.95 14.39 14.29
C SER A 200 -8.71 13.48 14.31
N GLY A 201 -8.50 12.73 15.39
CA GLY A 201 -7.46 11.70 15.46
C GLY A 201 -7.72 10.47 14.60
N ALA A 202 -8.96 10.24 14.13
CA ALA A 202 -9.35 9.07 13.33
C ALA A 202 -9.54 9.38 11.83
N ALA A 203 -9.90 10.62 11.48
CA ALA A 203 -10.15 11.01 10.09
C ALA A 203 -8.88 10.92 9.21
N ASN A 204 -7.76 11.51 9.64
CA ASN A 204 -6.53 11.47 8.86
C ASN A 204 -6.00 10.04 8.63
N PRO A 205 -5.93 9.14 9.64
CA PRO A 205 -5.54 7.75 9.40
C PRO A 205 -6.41 7.03 8.37
N MET A 206 -7.73 7.28 8.32
CA MET A 206 -8.61 6.69 7.31
C MET A 206 -8.36 7.27 5.92
N LEU A 207 -8.18 8.60 5.82
CA LEU A 207 -7.80 9.26 4.57
C LEU A 207 -6.45 8.76 4.07
N LEU A 208 -5.49 8.56 4.96
CA LEU A 208 -4.16 8.04 4.66
C LEU A 208 -4.22 6.57 4.21
N GLN A 209 -5.06 5.76 4.85
CA GLN A 209 -5.30 4.38 4.43
C GLN A 209 -5.88 4.34 3.02
N ASP A 210 -6.89 5.16 2.71
CA ASP A 210 -7.48 5.23 1.38
C ASP A 210 -6.51 5.78 0.33
N PHE A 211 -5.78 6.85 0.67
CA PHE A 211 -4.72 7.45 -0.15
C PHE A 211 -3.66 6.43 -0.54
N THR A 212 -3.16 5.67 0.44
CA THR A 212 -2.12 4.65 0.24
C THR A 212 -2.68 3.46 -0.54
N ARG A 213 -3.91 3.01 -0.22
CA ARG A 213 -4.59 1.92 -0.93
C ARG A 213 -4.80 2.23 -2.41
N ARG A 214 -5.20 3.46 -2.76
CA ARG A 214 -5.45 3.87 -4.16
C ARG A 214 -4.19 3.96 -4.99
N ARG A 215 -3.06 4.35 -4.40
CA ARG A 215 -1.79 4.55 -5.12
C ARG A 215 -0.88 3.34 -5.09
N GLY A 216 -1.06 2.47 -4.09
CA GLY A 216 -0.17 1.33 -3.88
C GLY A 216 1.22 1.78 -3.42
N PRO A 217 2.15 0.82 -3.28
CA PRO A 217 3.52 1.12 -2.89
C PRO A 217 4.28 1.83 -4.02
N VAL A 218 5.09 2.82 -3.67
CA VAL A 218 5.98 3.54 -4.60
C VAL A 218 7.41 3.18 -4.28
N HIS A 219 8.09 2.49 -5.19
CA HIS A 219 9.49 2.06 -5.01
C HIS A 219 10.42 2.80 -5.96
N THR A 220 11.52 3.34 -5.44
CA THR A 220 12.54 3.98 -6.28
C THR A 220 13.68 3.03 -6.67
N ASN A 221 13.71 1.80 -6.13
CA ASN A 221 14.75 0.79 -6.40
C ASN A 221 16.17 1.33 -6.19
N GLY A 222 16.45 1.86 -5.00
CA GLY A 222 17.77 2.37 -4.62
C GLY A 222 18.09 3.78 -5.10
N ARG A 223 17.30 4.33 -6.03
CA ARG A 223 17.47 5.67 -6.63
C ARG A 223 16.94 6.79 -5.74
N ALA A 224 17.51 7.98 -5.90
CA ALA A 224 16.90 9.21 -5.39
C ALA A 224 15.63 9.55 -6.18
N ALA A 225 14.84 10.50 -5.68
CA ALA A 225 13.63 10.96 -6.35
C ALA A 225 13.54 12.49 -6.44
N VAL A 226 12.93 12.98 -7.50
CA VAL A 226 12.55 14.40 -7.63
C VAL A 226 11.08 14.51 -8.02
N ALA A 227 10.37 15.48 -7.46
CA ALA A 227 9.01 15.82 -7.85
C ALA A 227 8.85 17.33 -8.04
N TYR A 228 7.91 17.71 -8.90
CA TYR A 228 7.65 19.10 -9.25
C TYR A 228 6.22 19.51 -8.90
N ARG A 229 6.11 20.62 -8.17
CA ARG A 229 4.85 21.30 -7.85
C ARG A 229 4.86 22.70 -8.44
N PHE A 230 3.72 23.15 -8.91
CA PHE A 230 3.56 24.47 -9.48
C PHE A 230 2.39 25.16 -8.79
N ASP A 231 2.65 26.32 -8.20
CA ASP A 231 1.65 27.04 -7.40
C ASP A 231 0.98 28.09 -8.31
N HIS A 232 -0.33 27.90 -8.57
CA HIS A 232 -1.17 28.75 -9.43
C HIS A 232 -0.51 29.14 -10.78
N GLY A 233 -0.70 30.37 -11.27
CA GLY A 233 -0.04 30.89 -12.48
C GLY A 233 -0.39 30.20 -13.81
N LEU A 234 -1.64 29.80 -14.00
CA LEU A 234 -2.03 28.88 -15.07
C LEU A 234 -1.72 29.33 -16.51
N ALA A 235 -1.59 30.64 -16.77
CA ALA A 235 -1.23 31.14 -18.10
C ALA A 235 0.16 30.65 -18.53
N ASN A 236 1.17 30.95 -17.73
CA ASN A 236 2.55 30.55 -17.99
C ASN A 236 2.74 29.04 -17.78
N TYR A 237 1.97 28.42 -16.89
CA TYR A 237 1.98 26.96 -16.80
C TYR A 237 1.57 26.32 -18.14
N ARG A 238 0.45 26.75 -18.74
CA ARG A 238 -0.04 26.24 -20.04
C ARG A 238 0.98 26.45 -21.15
N ASP A 239 1.56 27.65 -21.22
CA ASP A 239 2.36 28.08 -22.37
C ASP A 239 3.83 27.63 -22.28
N GLU A 240 4.41 27.61 -21.07
CA GLU A 240 5.85 27.45 -20.87
C GLU A 240 6.23 26.14 -20.16
N ILE A 241 5.42 25.66 -19.20
CA ILE A 241 5.81 24.55 -18.31
C ILE A 241 5.20 23.23 -18.76
N LYS A 242 3.88 23.17 -18.94
CA LYS A 242 3.15 21.94 -19.30
C LYS A 242 3.76 21.26 -20.54
N PRO A 243 4.10 21.97 -21.64
CA PRO A 243 4.72 21.34 -22.81
C PRO A 243 6.05 20.64 -22.49
N LEU A 244 6.83 21.15 -21.54
CA LEU A 244 8.10 20.54 -21.12
C LEU A 244 7.87 19.22 -20.36
N PHE A 245 6.83 19.13 -19.54
CA PHE A 245 6.49 17.91 -18.80
C PHE A 245 5.81 16.86 -19.70
N ASP A 246 4.90 17.31 -20.58
CA ASP A 246 4.24 16.45 -21.56
C ASP A 246 5.25 15.78 -22.48
N ALA A 247 6.25 16.53 -22.97
CA ALA A 247 7.31 16.01 -23.83
C ALA A 247 8.14 14.88 -23.18
N ARG A 248 8.16 14.83 -21.84
CA ARG A 248 8.91 13.84 -21.05
C ARG A 248 8.03 12.76 -20.43
N TRP A 249 6.70 12.86 -20.57
CA TRP A 249 5.73 12.00 -19.87
C TRP A 249 5.91 12.02 -18.35
N TRP A 250 6.27 13.18 -17.78
CA TRP A 250 6.54 13.31 -16.36
C TRP A 250 5.31 13.76 -15.56
N LYS A 251 5.04 13.03 -14.48
CA LYS A 251 4.00 13.42 -13.53
C LYS A 251 4.45 14.61 -12.70
N HIS A 252 3.52 15.50 -12.41
CA HIS A 252 3.74 16.72 -11.64
C HIS A 252 2.41 17.21 -11.05
N SER A 253 2.45 18.24 -10.22
CA SER A 253 1.23 18.77 -9.60
C SER A 253 1.02 20.27 -9.79
N GLN A 254 -0.23 20.69 -9.84
CA GLN A 254 -0.64 22.08 -9.61
C GLN A 254 -1.24 22.23 -8.20
N ALA A 255 -0.73 23.18 -7.42
CA ALA A 255 -1.42 23.67 -6.23
C ALA A 255 -2.36 24.81 -6.64
N LEU A 256 -3.67 24.64 -6.44
CA LEU A 256 -4.67 25.57 -6.93
C LEU A 256 -5.55 26.14 -5.83
N ASN A 257 -5.82 27.44 -5.98
CA ASN A 257 -6.81 28.15 -5.20
C ASN A 257 -8.19 28.02 -5.85
N SER A 258 -9.22 27.72 -5.05
CA SER A 258 -10.58 27.54 -5.57
C SER A 258 -11.25 28.84 -6.04
N ASN A 259 -10.74 29.99 -5.59
CA ASN A 259 -11.32 31.31 -5.87
C ASN A 259 -10.30 32.31 -6.46
N GLN A 260 -9.50 31.87 -7.43
CA GLN A 260 -8.55 32.76 -8.13
C GLN A 260 -8.60 32.65 -9.67
N TRP A 261 -9.56 31.94 -10.24
CA TRP A 261 -9.71 31.75 -11.69
C TRP A 261 -9.77 33.06 -12.51
N GLY A 262 -10.25 34.15 -11.92
CA GLY A 262 -10.32 35.47 -12.57
C GLY A 262 -9.04 36.30 -12.52
N TYR A 263 -7.95 35.79 -11.91
CA TYR A 263 -6.72 36.55 -11.74
C TYR A 263 -5.95 36.61 -13.07
N ALA A 264 -5.22 37.71 -13.31
CA ALA A 264 -4.51 37.93 -14.56
C ALA A 264 -3.51 36.79 -14.89
N GLU A 265 -2.88 36.23 -13.85
CA GLU A 265 -1.94 35.11 -13.99
C GLU A 265 -2.57 33.79 -14.46
N MET A 266 -3.92 33.67 -14.41
CA MET A 266 -4.63 32.51 -14.93
C MET A 266 -4.81 32.58 -16.44
N GLY A 267 -4.68 33.76 -17.05
CA GLY A 267 -4.70 33.93 -18.52
C GLY A 267 -5.95 33.35 -19.21
N GLY A 268 -7.09 33.39 -18.53
CA GLY A 268 -8.36 32.84 -19.02
C GLY A 268 -8.46 31.31 -18.97
N VAL A 269 -7.50 30.60 -18.36
CA VAL A 269 -7.59 29.16 -18.12
C VAL A 269 -8.77 28.89 -17.17
N THR A 270 -9.65 27.99 -17.60
CA THR A 270 -10.88 27.63 -16.89
C THR A 270 -10.71 26.32 -16.11
N PRO A 271 -11.54 26.07 -15.07
CA PRO A 271 -11.55 24.78 -14.37
C PRO A 271 -11.73 23.58 -15.30
N ALA A 272 -12.58 23.70 -16.31
CA ALA A 272 -12.82 22.62 -17.28
C ALA A 272 -11.56 22.29 -18.11
N GLN A 273 -10.72 23.28 -18.42
CA GLN A 273 -9.44 23.02 -19.09
C GLN A 273 -8.47 22.27 -18.17
N VAL A 274 -8.39 22.67 -16.89
CA VAL A 274 -7.56 21.96 -15.90
C VAL A 274 -8.07 20.54 -15.68
N ASP A 275 -9.39 20.33 -15.63
CA ASP A 275 -9.99 19.00 -15.54
C ASP A 275 -9.59 18.11 -16.73
N GLY A 276 -9.58 18.68 -17.94
CA GLY A 276 -9.04 18.02 -19.13
C GLY A 276 -7.58 17.60 -18.97
N TRP A 277 -6.71 18.46 -18.42
CA TRP A 277 -5.30 18.13 -18.17
C TRP A 277 -5.12 17.04 -17.11
N VAL A 278 -6.00 16.99 -16.11
CA VAL A 278 -5.99 15.89 -15.12
C VAL A 278 -6.36 14.56 -15.76
N GLN A 279 -7.34 14.56 -16.68
CA GLN A 279 -7.74 13.35 -17.42
C GLN A 279 -6.63 12.80 -18.34
N GLU A 280 -5.67 13.62 -18.76
CA GLU A 280 -4.47 13.17 -19.49
C GLU A 280 -3.56 12.28 -18.64
N GLY A 281 -3.68 12.32 -17.31
CA GLY A 281 -3.07 11.37 -16.37
C GLY A 281 -1.67 11.73 -15.87
N LEU A 282 -1.11 12.88 -16.28
CA LEU A 282 0.18 13.39 -15.81
C LEU A 282 0.07 14.44 -14.70
N LEU A 283 -1.06 15.14 -14.60
CA LEU A 283 -1.26 16.23 -13.66
C LEU A 283 -2.09 15.77 -12.45
N GLU A 284 -1.56 15.98 -11.25
CA GLU A 284 -2.33 15.89 -10.00
C GLU A 284 -2.63 17.28 -9.41
N ILE A 285 -3.71 17.38 -8.65
CA ILE A 285 -4.13 18.63 -8.02
C ILE A 285 -3.91 18.57 -6.51
N TRP A 286 -3.32 19.63 -5.97
CA TRP A 286 -3.22 19.90 -4.55
C TRP A 286 -4.09 21.11 -4.21
N HIS A 287 -4.81 21.02 -3.10
CA HIS A 287 -5.62 22.12 -2.61
C HIS A 287 -4.72 23.20 -1.99
N HIS A 288 -4.85 24.44 -2.45
CA HIS A 288 -4.03 25.58 -2.01
C HIS A 288 -4.78 26.62 -1.19
N ALA A 289 -5.88 26.21 -0.54
CA ALA A 289 -6.88 27.08 0.11
C ALA A 289 -7.74 27.88 -0.88
N GLU A 290 -8.70 28.65 -0.38
CA GLU A 290 -9.55 29.53 -1.21
C GLU A 290 -8.74 30.56 -2.01
N ASN A 291 -7.75 31.20 -1.38
CA ASN A 291 -6.88 32.24 -1.91
C ASN A 291 -5.68 32.47 -0.96
N HIS A 292 -4.75 33.34 -1.35
CA HIS A 292 -3.57 33.76 -0.56
C HIS A 292 -3.84 34.78 0.57
N SER A 293 -5.08 34.92 1.04
CA SER A 293 -5.36 35.82 2.17
C SER A 293 -5.28 35.07 3.50
N ASP A 294 -5.12 35.81 4.59
CA ASP A 294 -5.07 35.23 5.94
C ASP A 294 -6.47 34.89 6.50
N ALA A 295 -6.51 33.99 7.48
CA ALA A 295 -7.70 33.56 8.19
C ALA A 295 -7.58 33.93 9.67
N THR A 296 -8.22 35.03 10.07
CA THR A 296 -8.13 35.58 11.44
C THR A 296 -9.23 35.08 12.38
N THR A 297 -10.12 34.21 11.91
CA THR A 297 -11.19 33.59 12.70
C THR A 297 -11.35 32.12 12.32
N VAL A 298 -11.96 31.33 13.19
CA VAL A 298 -12.24 29.90 12.91
C VAL A 298 -13.17 29.74 11.70
N SER A 299 -14.21 30.57 11.58
CA SER A 299 -15.11 30.53 10.42
C SER A 299 -14.38 30.82 9.10
N LEU A 300 -13.41 31.75 9.10
CA LEU A 300 -12.58 31.96 7.91
C LEU A 300 -11.66 30.77 7.61
N LEU A 301 -11.18 30.05 8.63
CA LEU A 301 -10.42 28.82 8.41
C LEU A 301 -11.27 27.72 7.78
N GLU A 302 -12.51 27.54 8.26
CA GLU A 302 -13.46 26.57 7.68
C GLU A 302 -13.77 26.90 6.22
N GLN A 303 -14.05 28.17 5.91
CA GLN A 303 -14.25 28.62 4.53
C GLN A 303 -13.03 28.32 3.64
N ARG A 304 -11.83 28.67 4.12
CA ARG A 304 -10.60 28.63 3.33
C ARG A 304 -9.96 27.25 3.22
N ILE A 305 -10.33 26.30 4.06
CA ILE A 305 -9.71 24.95 4.10
C ILE A 305 -10.73 23.87 3.74
N VAL A 306 -11.97 23.99 4.23
CA VAL A 306 -12.99 22.94 4.09
C VAL A 306 -13.92 23.25 2.93
N GLU A 307 -14.60 24.40 2.96
CA GLU A 307 -15.57 24.76 1.91
C GLU A 307 -14.87 24.96 0.56
N SER A 308 -13.66 25.52 0.57
CA SER A 308 -12.84 25.70 -0.63
C SER A 308 -12.37 24.39 -1.26
N LEU A 309 -12.14 23.34 -0.45
CA LEU A 309 -11.79 22.01 -0.96
C LEU A 309 -12.98 21.42 -1.73
N GLU A 310 -14.19 21.48 -1.16
CA GLU A 310 -15.40 21.01 -1.83
C GLU A 310 -15.69 21.81 -3.10
N THR A 311 -15.47 23.13 -3.05
CA THR A 311 -15.53 24.01 -4.21
C THR A 311 -14.54 23.54 -5.29
N LEU A 312 -13.28 23.29 -4.95
CA LEU A 312 -12.27 22.84 -5.92
C LEU A 312 -12.58 21.46 -6.50
N ARG A 313 -13.08 20.52 -5.68
CA ARG A 313 -13.55 19.19 -6.13
C ARG A 313 -14.69 19.29 -7.14
N SER A 314 -15.64 20.20 -6.92
CA SER A 314 -16.73 20.44 -7.88
C SER A 314 -16.27 21.10 -9.18
N GLN A 315 -15.23 21.92 -9.11
CA GLN A 315 -14.65 22.63 -10.26
C GLN A 315 -13.80 21.70 -11.15
N ILE A 316 -13.15 20.69 -10.55
CA ILE A 316 -12.23 19.75 -11.21
C ILE A 316 -12.61 18.30 -10.82
N PRO A 317 -13.76 17.79 -11.29
CA PRO A 317 -14.32 16.52 -10.82
C PRO A 317 -13.48 15.28 -11.14
N SER A 318 -12.56 15.36 -12.10
CA SER A 318 -11.64 14.26 -12.46
C SER A 318 -10.46 14.16 -11.48
N ALA A 319 -10.18 15.21 -10.71
CA ALA A 319 -9.08 15.23 -9.76
C ALA A 319 -9.46 14.56 -8.44
N VAL A 320 -8.61 13.65 -7.97
CA VAL A 320 -8.66 13.17 -6.59
C VAL A 320 -7.74 14.02 -5.72
N ILE A 321 -8.34 14.95 -4.99
CA ILE A 321 -7.62 15.96 -4.19
C ILE A 321 -7.46 15.46 -2.76
N ASP A 322 -6.26 14.96 -2.48
CA ASP A 322 -5.86 14.36 -1.20
C ASP A 322 -4.90 15.24 -0.38
N GLY A 323 -4.25 16.19 -1.06
CA GLY A 323 -3.14 16.96 -0.54
C GLY A 323 -3.49 18.42 -0.29
N PHE A 324 -3.02 18.94 0.84
CA PHE A 324 -3.04 20.37 1.13
C PHE A 324 -1.64 20.99 0.99
N ALA A 325 -1.53 22.03 0.16
CA ALA A 325 -0.37 22.89 0.09
C ALA A 325 -0.68 24.22 0.78
N PRO A 326 -0.05 24.57 1.91
CA PRO A 326 -0.37 25.81 2.60
C PRO A 326 0.09 27.03 1.78
N PRO A 327 -0.80 27.99 1.49
CA PRO A 327 -0.42 29.23 0.83
C PRO A 327 0.45 30.09 1.76
N GLY A 328 1.33 30.89 1.16
CA GLY A 328 1.99 31.96 1.89
C GLY A 328 0.98 33.05 2.24
N VAL A 329 0.76 33.28 3.54
CA VAL A 329 -0.18 34.28 4.06
C VAL A 329 0.51 35.17 5.09
N GLY A 330 0.14 36.46 5.12
CA GLY A 330 0.59 37.41 6.15
C GLY A 330 -0.31 37.39 7.39
N GLY A 331 -0.07 38.29 8.35
CA GLY A 331 -0.99 38.52 9.48
C GLY A 331 -0.89 37.50 10.62
N SER A 332 -2.04 36.93 11.00
CA SER A 332 -2.16 35.90 12.05
C SER A 332 -1.68 34.51 11.62
N SER A 333 -1.40 34.35 10.31
CA SER A 333 -0.88 33.13 9.71
C SER A 333 -1.72 31.91 10.04
N TYR A 334 -3.02 32.02 9.73
CA TYR A 334 -4.04 31.01 10.00
C TYR A 334 -4.13 30.67 11.49
N LEU A 335 -4.23 31.70 12.33
CA LEU A 335 -4.29 31.59 13.79
C LEU A 335 -3.12 30.78 14.38
N GLY A 336 -1.90 31.07 13.92
CA GLY A 336 -0.67 30.46 14.43
C GLY A 336 -0.26 29.14 13.76
N PHE A 337 -0.97 28.68 12.72
CA PHE A 337 -0.55 27.51 11.95
C PHE A 337 0.76 27.73 11.20
N ASN A 338 1.06 28.97 10.76
CA ASN A 338 2.34 29.37 10.19
C ASN A 338 2.82 28.44 9.05
N GLY A 339 1.87 28.00 8.21
CA GLY A 339 2.14 27.08 7.10
C GLY A 339 2.58 25.68 7.52
N GLY A 340 2.36 25.27 8.77
CA GLY A 340 2.78 23.98 9.28
C GLY A 340 4.30 23.90 9.43
N ASN A 341 4.90 24.92 10.04
CA ASN A 341 6.36 25.00 10.27
C ASN A 341 6.87 24.14 11.44
N SER A 342 5.99 23.37 12.08
CA SER A 342 6.31 22.43 13.15
C SER A 342 5.32 21.26 13.10
N ALA A 343 5.67 20.13 13.72
CA ALA A 343 4.74 19.02 13.85
C ALA A 343 3.53 19.43 14.71
N GLU A 344 3.81 20.19 15.77
CA GLU A 344 2.85 20.75 16.73
C GLU A 344 1.78 21.60 16.07
N ALA A 345 2.16 22.41 15.08
CA ALA A 345 1.21 23.24 14.34
C ALA A 345 0.05 22.43 13.74
N PHE A 346 0.27 21.17 13.34
CA PHE A 346 -0.76 20.32 12.74
C PHE A 346 -1.79 19.79 13.74
N PHE A 347 -1.47 19.68 15.03
CA PHE A 347 -2.41 19.15 16.04
C PHE A 347 -2.84 20.18 17.09
N GLU A 348 -2.01 21.19 17.38
CA GLU A 348 -2.32 22.24 18.35
C GLU A 348 -3.18 23.36 17.77
N THR A 349 -3.01 23.68 16.49
CA THR A 349 -3.80 24.76 15.84
C THR A 349 -5.11 24.26 15.25
N VAL A 350 -6.10 25.16 15.16
CA VAL A 350 -7.39 24.87 14.51
C VAL A 350 -7.18 24.56 13.02
N ALA A 351 -6.35 25.35 12.33
CA ALA A 351 -6.10 25.15 10.90
C ALA A 351 -5.43 23.79 10.63
N GLY A 352 -4.44 23.41 11.44
CA GLY A 352 -3.77 22.11 11.35
C GLY A 352 -4.75 20.94 11.45
N ARG A 353 -5.65 20.99 12.43
CA ARG A 353 -6.68 19.95 12.61
C ARG A 353 -7.65 19.88 11.43
N LEU A 354 -8.14 21.04 10.95
CA LEU A 354 -9.00 21.08 9.75
C LEU A 354 -8.29 20.52 8.52
N ILE A 355 -7.00 20.82 8.35
CA ILE A 355 -6.21 20.27 7.23
C ILE A 355 -6.16 18.75 7.32
N LEU A 356 -5.78 18.19 8.48
CA LEU A 356 -5.67 16.75 8.66
C LEU A 356 -7.03 16.01 8.62
N GLU A 357 -8.10 16.67 9.03
CA GLU A 357 -9.47 16.11 8.97
C GLU A 357 -9.96 15.95 7.52
N HIS A 358 -9.51 16.80 6.60
CA HIS A 358 -10.04 16.85 5.23
C HIS A 358 -9.04 16.45 4.13
N HIS A 359 -7.75 16.31 4.46
CA HIS A 359 -6.69 15.96 3.53
C HIS A 359 -5.87 14.78 4.07
N ALA A 360 -5.57 13.82 3.19
CA ALA A 360 -4.75 12.67 3.55
C ALA A 360 -3.30 13.07 3.82
N VAL A 361 -2.78 14.05 3.07
CA VAL A 361 -1.39 14.51 3.16
C VAL A 361 -1.32 16.04 3.13
N SER A 362 -0.28 16.61 3.73
CA SER A 362 -0.06 18.05 3.66
C SER A 362 1.42 18.37 3.58
N SER A 363 1.77 19.27 2.65
CA SER A 363 3.10 19.90 2.65
C SER A 363 3.16 21.01 3.70
N GLY A 364 4.34 21.54 3.98
CA GLY A 364 4.47 22.66 4.91
C GLY A 364 5.84 23.31 4.83
N TYR A 365 6.29 23.86 5.95
CA TYR A 365 7.53 24.61 6.05
C TYR A 365 8.34 24.19 7.29
N ILE A 366 8.28 22.92 7.68
CA ILE A 366 9.12 22.41 8.78
C ILE A 366 10.58 22.67 8.41
N PRO A 367 11.37 23.35 9.27
CA PRO A 367 12.77 23.67 9.00
C PRO A 367 13.57 22.44 8.57
N ASP A 368 14.54 22.65 7.69
CA ASP A 368 15.48 21.63 7.20
C ASP A 368 14.86 20.45 6.45
N THR A 369 13.56 20.49 6.11
CA THR A 369 12.91 19.43 5.31
C THR A 369 12.79 19.74 3.82
N ALA A 370 13.05 20.99 3.42
CA ALA A 370 12.94 21.43 2.02
C ALA A 370 13.92 20.71 1.06
N TYR A 371 15.06 20.27 1.59
CA TYR A 371 16.12 19.60 0.83
C TYR A 371 16.19 18.09 1.09
N HIS A 372 15.37 17.57 2.00
CA HIS A 372 15.50 16.22 2.54
C HIS A 372 14.14 15.56 2.65
N ARG A 373 13.82 14.68 1.71
CA ARG A 373 12.67 13.76 1.84
C ARG A 373 13.15 12.33 2.06
N PRO A 374 13.00 11.78 3.27
CA PRO A 374 13.25 10.36 3.49
C PRO A 374 12.39 9.51 2.54
N LEU A 375 13.04 8.59 1.84
CA LEU A 375 12.39 7.63 0.96
C LEU A 375 12.26 6.30 1.71
N ASP A 376 11.47 6.27 2.78
CA ASP A 376 11.28 5.09 3.63
C ASP A 376 9.84 4.54 3.60
N GLY A 377 8.99 5.09 2.73
CA GLY A 377 7.58 4.75 2.62
C GLY A 377 6.72 5.24 3.78
N VAL A 378 7.26 6.10 4.67
CA VAL A 378 6.51 6.69 5.78
C VAL A 378 6.05 8.09 5.41
N VAL A 379 4.73 8.27 5.37
CA VAL A 379 4.11 9.58 5.12
C VAL A 379 4.39 10.54 6.27
N ARG A 380 4.83 11.74 5.93
CA ARG A 380 5.12 12.84 6.87
C ARG A 380 4.45 14.12 6.42
N HIS A 381 3.71 14.76 7.32
CA HIS A 381 3.10 16.06 7.08
C HIS A 381 4.12 17.19 7.28
N GLY A 382 3.88 18.32 6.64
CA GLY A 382 4.63 19.55 6.89
C GLY A 382 5.99 19.65 6.19
N MET A 383 6.36 18.65 5.39
CA MET A 383 7.62 18.68 4.64
C MET A 383 7.66 19.84 3.64
N GLY A 384 8.79 20.54 3.64
CA GLY A 384 9.11 21.67 2.78
C GLY A 384 9.33 21.31 1.32
N HIS A 385 9.59 22.34 0.54
CA HIS A 385 9.97 22.27 -0.86
C HIS A 385 11.07 23.29 -1.15
N LEU A 386 11.79 23.10 -2.25
CA LEU A 386 12.74 24.06 -2.78
C LEU A 386 12.03 25.01 -3.75
N THR A 387 11.95 26.30 -3.43
CA THR A 387 11.37 27.32 -4.32
C THR A 387 12.37 27.69 -5.43
N ALA A 388 12.02 27.40 -6.68
CA ALA A 388 12.87 27.59 -7.85
C ALA A 388 12.82 29.01 -8.44
N ASP A 389 11.84 29.83 -8.06
CA ASP A 389 11.53 31.13 -8.70
C ASP A 389 12.74 32.00 -9.02
N SER A 390 13.76 32.01 -8.15
CA SER A 390 14.95 32.88 -8.27
C SER A 390 16.26 32.09 -8.29
N LEU A 391 16.19 30.77 -8.50
CA LEU A 391 17.35 29.89 -8.56
C LEU A 391 17.81 29.70 -10.00
N SER A 392 19.12 29.58 -10.19
CA SER A 392 19.70 29.19 -11.47
C SER A 392 19.53 27.68 -11.72
N ALA A 393 19.59 27.27 -12.99
CA ALA A 393 19.61 25.85 -13.35
C ALA A 393 20.74 25.09 -12.64
N ALA A 394 21.94 25.70 -12.54
CA ALA A 394 23.07 25.11 -11.84
C ALA A 394 22.78 24.86 -10.36
N THR A 395 22.17 25.83 -9.67
CA THR A 395 21.78 25.67 -8.26
C THR A 395 20.73 24.59 -8.07
N LEU A 396 19.75 24.47 -8.99
CA LEU A 396 18.77 23.39 -8.93
C LEU A 396 19.44 22.01 -9.15
N ASN A 397 20.39 21.93 -10.08
CA ASN A 397 21.16 20.71 -10.35
C ASN A 397 21.98 20.29 -9.13
N ASP A 398 22.68 21.23 -8.47
CA ASP A 398 23.44 20.97 -7.24
C ASP A 398 22.54 20.38 -6.14
N ARG A 399 21.29 20.84 -6.04
CA ARG A 399 20.32 20.33 -5.05
C ARG A 399 19.83 18.93 -5.39
N VAL A 400 19.63 18.63 -6.67
CA VAL A 400 19.34 17.27 -7.13
C VAL A 400 20.52 16.35 -6.86
N ASP A 401 21.76 16.80 -7.06
CA ASP A 401 22.96 15.99 -6.79
C ASP A 401 23.12 15.67 -5.31
N ILE A 402 22.80 16.61 -4.42
CA ILE A 402 22.76 16.35 -2.97
C ILE A 402 21.72 15.28 -2.64
N ALA A 403 20.52 15.36 -3.23
CA ALA A 403 19.49 14.34 -3.05
C ALA A 403 19.95 12.97 -3.59
N ILE A 404 20.65 12.93 -4.73
CA ILE A 404 21.25 11.71 -5.29
C ILE A 404 22.31 11.13 -4.34
N ALA A 405 23.22 11.97 -3.85
CA ALA A 405 24.31 11.54 -2.96
C ALA A 405 23.78 10.94 -1.64
N ASN A 406 22.74 11.54 -1.07
CA ASN A 406 22.09 11.02 0.13
C ASN A 406 21.13 9.86 -0.19
N GLY A 407 20.68 9.76 -1.45
CA GLY A 407 19.58 8.94 -1.90
C GLY A 407 18.29 9.24 -1.15
N GLU A 408 17.94 10.52 -1.17
CA GLU A 408 16.73 11.10 -0.64
C GLU A 408 15.84 11.60 -1.79
N GLY A 409 14.65 12.06 -1.44
CA GLY A 409 13.76 12.77 -2.33
C GLY A 409 13.92 14.28 -2.21
N ILE A 410 13.56 15.02 -3.26
CA ILE A 410 13.41 16.47 -3.23
C ILE A 410 12.14 16.89 -3.97
N GLN A 411 11.41 17.86 -3.43
CA GLN A 411 10.29 18.51 -4.11
C GLN A 411 10.70 19.92 -4.51
N ILE A 412 10.62 20.22 -5.80
CA ILE A 412 10.89 21.55 -6.35
C ILE A 412 9.54 22.22 -6.63
N MET A 413 9.38 23.44 -6.14
CA MET A 413 8.21 24.27 -6.40
C MET A 413 8.58 25.48 -7.23
N LEU A 414 7.75 25.85 -8.19
CA LEU A 414 7.89 27.08 -8.98
C LEU A 414 6.53 27.77 -9.07
N HIS A 415 6.49 29.09 -8.91
CA HIS A 415 5.33 29.88 -9.32
C HIS A 415 5.43 30.19 -10.81
N PRO A 416 4.57 29.62 -11.67
CA PRO A 416 4.67 29.87 -13.11
C PRO A 416 4.51 31.35 -13.46
N SER A 417 3.75 32.11 -12.67
CA SER A 417 3.60 33.56 -12.85
C SER A 417 4.88 34.37 -12.61
N GLN A 418 5.90 33.76 -12.00
CA GLN A 418 7.21 34.38 -11.78
C GLN A 418 8.20 34.07 -12.90
N ILE A 419 7.94 33.08 -13.77
CA ILE A 419 8.88 32.68 -14.83
C ILE A 419 9.09 33.84 -15.81
N ASN A 420 10.32 33.98 -16.33
CA ASN A 420 10.73 35.03 -17.28
C ASN A 420 10.65 36.47 -16.76
N LEU A 421 10.30 36.70 -15.49
CA LEU A 421 10.43 38.03 -14.88
C LEU A 421 11.89 38.36 -14.59
N THR A 422 12.20 39.66 -14.49
CA THR A 422 13.56 40.11 -14.15
C THR A 422 14.00 39.56 -12.78
N GLY A 423 15.16 38.91 -12.75
CA GLY A 423 15.71 38.29 -11.52
C GLY A 423 15.04 36.96 -11.14
N LYS A 424 14.19 36.41 -12.00
CA LYS A 424 13.56 35.10 -11.86
C LYS A 424 14.10 34.11 -12.88
N ILE A 425 13.91 32.82 -12.62
CA ILE A 425 14.30 31.75 -13.53
C ILE A 425 13.55 31.90 -14.86
N THR A 426 14.27 31.69 -15.96
CA THR A 426 13.70 31.71 -17.32
C THR A 426 13.21 30.33 -17.74
N THR A 427 12.30 30.25 -18.74
CA THR A 427 11.88 28.98 -19.34
C THR A 427 13.10 28.17 -19.82
N ALA A 428 14.08 28.82 -20.44
CA ALA A 428 15.29 28.18 -20.96
C ALA A 428 16.18 27.60 -19.83
N GLU A 429 16.33 28.31 -18.72
CA GLU A 429 17.07 27.79 -17.56
C GLU A 429 16.33 26.63 -16.89
N PHE A 430 15.01 26.74 -16.76
CA PHE A 430 14.23 25.64 -16.20
C PHE A 430 14.26 24.41 -17.10
N GLU A 431 14.16 24.56 -18.42
CA GLU A 431 14.32 23.46 -19.37
C GLU A 431 15.74 22.84 -19.30
N ALA A 432 16.79 23.65 -19.15
CA ALA A 432 18.14 23.16 -18.96
C ALA A 432 18.27 22.29 -17.69
N HIS A 433 17.59 22.68 -16.60
CA HIS A 433 17.47 21.85 -15.41
C HIS A 433 16.71 20.54 -15.66
N LEU A 434 15.57 20.58 -16.36
CA LEU A 434 14.82 19.35 -16.69
C LEU A 434 15.64 18.41 -17.60
N ASN A 435 16.45 18.93 -18.51
CA ASN A 435 17.38 18.15 -19.32
C ASN A 435 18.45 17.46 -18.46
N TYR A 436 18.98 18.17 -17.45
CA TYR A 436 19.89 17.59 -16.48
C TYR A 436 19.23 16.45 -15.68
N VAL A 437 18.00 16.67 -15.21
CA VAL A 437 17.23 15.62 -14.51
C VAL A 437 17.01 14.40 -15.40
N GLN A 438 16.66 14.58 -16.68
CA GLN A 438 16.52 13.46 -17.62
C GLN A 438 17.84 12.69 -17.77
N GLN A 439 18.98 13.37 -17.85
CA GLN A 439 20.28 12.71 -17.86
C GLN A 439 20.48 11.84 -16.61
N LYS A 440 20.12 12.32 -15.41
CA LYS A 440 20.22 11.54 -14.17
C LYS A 440 19.26 10.35 -14.10
N VAL A 441 18.10 10.47 -14.74
CA VAL A 441 17.17 9.34 -14.93
C VAL A 441 17.78 8.29 -15.86
N ASP A 442 18.37 8.72 -16.97
CA ASP A 442 19.01 7.82 -17.96
C ASP A 442 20.26 7.13 -17.39
N GLU A 443 21.00 7.81 -16.51
CA GLU A 443 22.09 7.24 -15.71
C GLU A 443 21.61 6.20 -14.67
N GLY A 444 20.30 6.11 -14.43
CA GLY A 444 19.71 5.15 -13.50
C GLY A 444 19.91 5.50 -12.02
N VAL A 445 20.22 6.76 -11.70
CA VAL A 445 20.46 7.23 -10.31
C VAL A 445 19.31 8.03 -9.72
N LEU A 446 18.38 8.50 -10.56
CA LEU A 446 17.23 9.33 -10.18
C LEU A 446 15.94 8.79 -10.81
N VAL A 447 14.80 9.03 -10.15
CA VAL A 447 13.47 8.85 -10.74
C VAL A 447 12.65 10.13 -10.56
N VAL A 448 11.85 10.47 -11.57
CA VAL A 448 10.86 11.55 -11.46
C VAL A 448 9.54 10.97 -11.00
N LEU A 449 9.00 11.52 -9.91
CA LEU A 449 7.73 11.11 -9.30
C LEU A 449 6.76 12.29 -9.27
N SER A 450 5.47 12.00 -9.21
CA SER A 450 4.49 13.01 -8.79
C SER A 450 4.72 13.39 -7.32
N PRO A 451 4.32 14.60 -6.87
CA PRO A 451 4.40 14.94 -5.45
C PRO A 451 3.65 13.97 -4.51
N TYR A 452 2.50 13.39 -4.89
CA TYR A 452 1.86 12.32 -4.12
C TYR A 452 2.69 11.03 -4.10
N GLU A 453 3.29 10.64 -5.22
CA GLU A 453 4.17 9.47 -5.27
C GLU A 453 5.42 9.66 -4.40
N LEU A 454 6.00 10.86 -4.41
CA LEU A 454 7.15 11.21 -3.58
C LEU A 454 6.85 11.07 -2.09
N VAL A 455 5.63 11.38 -1.65
CA VAL A 455 5.21 11.22 -0.25
C VAL A 455 5.14 9.74 0.17
N LEU A 456 4.91 8.82 -0.77
CA LEU A 456 4.81 7.38 -0.54
C LEU A 456 6.13 6.63 -0.82
N ALA A 457 7.11 7.32 -1.37
CA ALA A 457 8.27 6.69 -1.97
C ALA A 457 9.14 5.95 -0.96
N ASN A 458 9.57 4.75 -1.34
CA ASN A 458 10.47 3.90 -0.59
C ASN A 458 11.69 3.55 -1.46
N ARG A 459 12.89 3.80 -0.92
CA ARG A 459 14.16 3.54 -1.59
C ARG A 459 14.54 2.08 -1.60
N ARG A 460 13.94 1.22 -0.78
CA ARG A 460 14.26 -0.20 -0.77
C ARG A 460 14.17 -0.75 -2.19
N ASN A 461 15.23 -1.45 -2.59
CA ASN A 461 15.20 -2.30 -3.77
C ASN A 461 14.02 -3.24 -3.59
N MET A 462 13.13 -3.34 -4.58
CA MET A 462 12.21 -4.46 -4.61
C MET A 462 13.06 -5.73 -4.71
N GLU A 463 13.27 -6.41 -3.58
CA GLU A 463 13.61 -7.82 -3.64
C GLU A 463 12.42 -8.50 -4.30
N MET A 464 12.68 -9.25 -5.38
CA MET A 464 11.65 -10.11 -5.95
C MET A 464 11.06 -10.96 -4.81
N ILE A 465 9.74 -11.07 -4.76
CA ILE A 465 9.10 -11.81 -3.68
C ILE A 465 9.29 -13.31 -3.93
N GLN A 466 9.95 -14.01 -3.00
CA GLN A 466 10.19 -15.44 -3.12
C GLN A 466 8.89 -16.24 -2.97
N LEU A 467 8.56 -17.09 -3.95
CA LEU A 467 7.28 -17.80 -4.01
C LEU A 467 7.20 -19.08 -3.16
N GLY A 468 8.31 -19.68 -2.73
CA GLY A 468 8.25 -20.93 -1.95
C GLY A 468 7.44 -22.01 -2.66
N ASP A 469 6.41 -22.58 -2.04
CA ASP A 469 5.48 -23.58 -2.58
C ASP A 469 4.15 -23.00 -3.10
N VAL A 470 4.07 -21.68 -3.31
CA VAL A 470 2.85 -20.99 -3.75
C VAL A 470 2.35 -21.49 -5.11
N ASP A 471 1.05 -21.77 -5.15
CA ASP A 471 0.28 -21.98 -6.38
C ASP A 471 0.08 -20.66 -7.14
N LEU A 472 0.58 -20.60 -8.39
CA LEU A 472 0.47 -19.40 -9.23
C LEU A 472 -0.98 -18.98 -9.53
N ASN A 473 -1.97 -19.88 -9.40
CA ASN A 473 -3.38 -19.51 -9.55
C ASN A 473 -3.89 -18.59 -8.42
N THR A 474 -3.22 -18.62 -7.26
CA THR A 474 -3.57 -17.75 -6.11
C THR A 474 -2.88 -16.38 -6.17
N LEU A 475 -1.93 -16.22 -7.10
CA LEU A 475 -1.10 -15.03 -7.22
C LEU A 475 -1.79 -13.93 -8.04
N LEU A 476 -2.67 -13.18 -7.39
CA LEU A 476 -3.48 -12.11 -8.02
C LEU A 476 -2.92 -10.70 -7.76
N VAL A 477 -2.01 -10.54 -6.81
CA VAL A 477 -1.46 -9.23 -6.42
C VAL A 477 -0.37 -8.81 -7.40
N PRO A 478 -0.43 -7.60 -7.98
CA PRO A 478 0.62 -7.08 -8.84
C PRO A 478 1.99 -7.06 -8.15
N GLY A 479 3.03 -7.45 -8.87
CA GLY A 479 4.39 -7.49 -8.35
C GLY A 479 5.33 -8.35 -9.18
N ASP A 480 6.61 -8.29 -8.81
CA ASP A 480 7.67 -9.13 -9.36
C ASP A 480 8.07 -10.18 -8.31
N TYR A 481 7.97 -11.44 -8.72
CA TYR A 481 8.17 -12.60 -7.87
C TYR A 481 9.24 -13.52 -8.47
N PHE A 482 9.83 -14.38 -7.65
CA PHE A 482 10.74 -15.42 -8.14
C PHE A 482 10.54 -16.75 -7.43
N GLN A 483 10.71 -17.83 -8.19
CA GLN A 483 10.75 -19.20 -7.73
C GLN A 483 12.21 -19.67 -7.74
N PRO A 484 12.88 -19.79 -6.58
CA PRO A 484 14.29 -20.18 -6.55
C PRO A 484 14.52 -21.67 -6.81
N ALA A 485 13.50 -22.54 -6.65
CA ALA A 485 13.69 -23.98 -6.67
C ALA A 485 12.73 -24.69 -7.64
N SER A 486 13.29 -25.40 -8.62
CA SER A 486 12.52 -26.17 -9.61
C SER A 486 11.58 -27.22 -8.98
N VAL A 487 11.91 -27.73 -7.79
CA VAL A 487 11.06 -28.69 -7.06
C VAL A 487 9.68 -28.10 -6.72
N ASN A 488 9.62 -26.81 -6.42
CA ASN A 488 8.37 -26.14 -6.07
C ASN A 488 7.56 -25.73 -7.31
N ALA A 489 8.23 -25.52 -8.45
CA ALA A 489 7.55 -25.33 -9.73
C ALA A 489 6.96 -26.65 -10.28
N GLY A 490 7.62 -27.78 -10.05
CA GLY A 490 7.21 -29.10 -10.53
C GLY A 490 6.08 -29.77 -9.72
N GLY A 491 5.68 -29.20 -8.58
CA GLY A 491 4.79 -29.83 -7.59
C GLY A 491 3.28 -29.71 -7.84
N GLY A 492 2.82 -29.29 -9.02
CA GLY A 492 1.39 -29.07 -9.29
C GLY A 492 0.88 -27.65 -9.01
N ASN A 493 1.78 -26.71 -8.77
CA ASN A 493 1.51 -25.31 -8.41
C ASN A 493 1.18 -24.39 -9.61
N ASN A 494 0.60 -24.96 -10.68
CA ASN A 494 0.18 -24.26 -11.90
C ASN A 494 1.28 -23.45 -12.63
N TYR A 495 2.55 -23.88 -12.51
CA TYR A 495 3.63 -23.37 -13.37
C TYR A 495 3.50 -23.95 -14.79
N PRO A 496 3.90 -23.20 -15.83
CA PRO A 496 3.90 -23.71 -17.20
C PRO A 496 4.95 -24.81 -17.42
N GLU A 497 6.00 -24.84 -16.59
CA GLU A 497 6.99 -25.91 -16.55
C GLU A 497 7.61 -26.04 -15.15
N GLY A 498 8.09 -27.25 -14.81
CA GLY A 498 8.67 -27.57 -13.51
C GLY A 498 10.11 -27.08 -13.32
N ARG A 499 10.37 -25.79 -13.53
CA ARG A 499 11.69 -25.16 -13.37
C ARG A 499 11.60 -23.89 -12.54
N ALA A 500 12.69 -23.49 -11.89
CA ALA A 500 12.86 -22.17 -11.28
C ALA A 500 12.76 -21.03 -12.32
N GLY A 501 12.43 -19.82 -11.87
CA GLY A 501 12.18 -18.68 -12.76
C GLY A 501 11.61 -17.45 -12.05
N ASP A 502 11.30 -16.38 -12.78
CA ASP A 502 10.57 -15.21 -12.29
C ASP A 502 9.14 -15.14 -12.84
N VAL A 503 8.24 -14.56 -12.04
CA VAL A 503 6.85 -14.29 -12.40
C VAL A 503 6.60 -12.79 -12.25
N MET A 504 6.19 -12.14 -13.32
CA MET A 504 5.62 -10.79 -13.26
C MET A 504 4.09 -10.89 -13.27
N VAL A 505 3.45 -10.23 -12.31
CA VAL A 505 1.97 -10.16 -12.19
C VAL A 505 1.52 -8.73 -12.38
N ARG A 506 0.53 -8.53 -13.26
CA ARG A 506 -0.16 -7.23 -13.43
C ARG A 506 -1.65 -7.44 -13.33
N SER A 507 -2.37 -6.51 -12.71
CA SER A 507 -3.83 -6.57 -12.61
C SER A 507 -4.46 -5.21 -12.86
N ASN A 508 -5.76 -5.20 -13.18
CA ASN A 508 -6.58 -4.01 -13.02
C ASN A 508 -6.85 -3.73 -11.52
N SER A 509 -7.39 -2.55 -11.22
CA SER A 509 -7.66 -2.09 -9.84
C SER A 509 -8.62 -2.98 -9.04
N THR A 510 -9.42 -3.82 -9.71
CA THR A 510 -10.41 -4.71 -9.08
C THR A 510 -9.95 -6.17 -9.01
N GLY A 511 -8.77 -6.51 -9.56
CA GLY A 511 -8.27 -7.89 -9.62
C GLY A 511 -9.09 -8.82 -10.52
N SER A 512 -10.06 -8.29 -11.28
CA SER A 512 -10.93 -9.08 -12.17
C SER A 512 -10.28 -9.45 -13.51
N ASN A 513 -9.17 -8.77 -13.84
CA ASN A 513 -8.30 -9.08 -14.95
C ASN A 513 -6.85 -9.10 -14.43
N VAL A 514 -6.21 -10.27 -14.45
CA VAL A 514 -4.81 -10.46 -14.06
C VAL A 514 -4.06 -11.07 -15.23
N THR A 515 -2.87 -10.55 -15.52
CA THR A 515 -1.92 -11.14 -16.46
C THR A 515 -0.70 -11.62 -15.70
N GLN A 516 -0.22 -12.80 -16.06
CA GLN A 516 1.04 -13.33 -15.56
C GLN A 516 1.98 -13.59 -16.72
N LYS A 517 3.25 -13.22 -16.53
CA LYS A 517 4.35 -13.58 -17.41
C LYS A 517 5.37 -14.37 -16.59
N TYR A 518 5.73 -15.55 -17.05
CA TYR A 518 6.71 -16.41 -16.39
C TYR A 518 7.93 -16.57 -17.28
N HIS A 519 9.12 -16.35 -16.73
CA HIS A 519 10.40 -16.60 -17.40
C HIS A 519 11.15 -17.70 -16.65
N SER A 520 11.39 -18.84 -17.31
CA SER A 520 12.13 -19.94 -16.70
C SER A 520 13.64 -19.77 -16.82
N TYR A 521 14.37 -20.19 -15.78
CA TYR A 521 15.83 -20.13 -15.77
C TYR A 521 16.50 -21.36 -16.40
N GLY A 522 17.75 -21.17 -16.81
CA GLY A 522 18.63 -22.23 -17.30
C GLY A 522 18.47 -22.51 -18.79
N SER A 523 18.66 -23.79 -19.18
CA SER A 523 18.81 -24.20 -20.58
C SER A 523 17.57 -24.00 -21.47
N THR A 524 16.37 -23.89 -20.88
CA THR A 524 15.13 -23.66 -21.64
C THR A 524 14.92 -22.17 -21.90
N ASN A 525 15.19 -21.32 -20.90
CA ASN A 525 15.10 -19.86 -20.99
C ASN A 525 13.81 -19.35 -21.65
N ARG A 526 12.66 -19.98 -21.33
CA ARG A 526 11.39 -19.80 -22.05
C ARG A 526 10.53 -18.73 -21.39
N VAL A 527 9.78 -18.01 -22.22
CA VAL A 527 8.80 -17.04 -21.75
C VAL A 527 7.38 -17.55 -22.00
N TRP A 528 6.60 -17.58 -20.92
CA TRP A 528 5.20 -17.97 -20.91
C TRP A 528 4.35 -16.79 -20.48
N HIS A 529 3.11 -16.73 -20.97
CA HIS A 529 2.12 -15.76 -20.52
C HIS A 529 0.76 -16.43 -20.37
N ARG A 530 -0.07 -15.90 -19.46
CA ARG A 530 -1.48 -16.27 -19.31
C ARG A 530 -2.28 -15.12 -18.74
N THR A 531 -3.60 -15.25 -18.82
CA THR A 531 -4.56 -14.28 -18.30
C THR A 531 -5.58 -14.96 -17.42
N TYR A 532 -6.01 -14.27 -16.37
CA TYR A 532 -7.18 -14.55 -15.55
C TYR A 532 -8.25 -13.53 -15.90
N TYR A 533 -9.42 -13.99 -16.30
CA TYR A 533 -10.54 -13.13 -16.65
C TYR A 533 -11.86 -13.78 -16.26
N SER A 534 -12.76 -13.01 -15.66
CA SER A 534 -14.10 -13.48 -15.27
C SER A 534 -14.12 -14.76 -14.42
N GLY A 535 -13.22 -14.85 -13.42
CA GLY A 535 -13.18 -15.99 -12.51
C GLY A 535 -12.40 -17.20 -13.02
N THR A 536 -11.82 -17.13 -14.23
CA THR A 536 -11.18 -18.29 -14.88
C THR A 536 -9.77 -17.97 -15.33
N TRP A 537 -8.81 -18.85 -15.00
CA TRP A 537 -7.47 -18.82 -15.59
C TRP A 537 -7.48 -19.47 -16.97
N TYR A 538 -6.92 -18.78 -17.95
CA TYR A 538 -6.65 -19.34 -19.26
C TYR A 538 -5.32 -20.10 -19.24
N PRO A 539 -5.15 -21.14 -20.09
CA PRO A 539 -3.92 -21.91 -20.14
C PRO A 539 -2.69 -21.04 -20.45
N TRP A 540 -1.53 -21.44 -19.94
CA TRP A 540 -0.26 -20.84 -20.30
C TRP A 540 0.04 -20.99 -21.80
N GLN A 541 0.61 -19.93 -22.37
CA GLN A 541 1.00 -19.86 -23.77
C GLN A 541 2.47 -19.44 -23.87
N SER A 542 3.27 -20.18 -24.63
CA SER A 542 4.63 -19.76 -24.99
C SER A 542 4.59 -18.88 -26.24
N GLY A 543 5.30 -17.76 -26.22
CA GLY A 543 5.49 -16.93 -27.42
C GLY A 543 6.58 -17.46 -28.38
N ASP A 544 7.39 -18.41 -27.92
CA ASP A 544 8.60 -18.82 -28.60
C ASP A 544 8.38 -19.97 -29.60
N PRO A 545 9.08 -19.99 -30.74
CA PRO A 545 9.18 -21.17 -31.59
C PRO A 545 9.76 -22.36 -30.80
N GLN A 546 9.20 -23.54 -30.98
CA GLN A 546 9.73 -24.76 -30.40
C GLN A 546 10.73 -25.42 -31.35
N PHE A 547 11.86 -25.83 -30.81
CA PHE A 547 12.91 -26.57 -31.51
C PHE A 547 12.91 -28.01 -31.00
N ASP A 548 12.84 -28.97 -31.92
CA ASP A 548 12.94 -30.41 -31.65
C ASP A 548 14.00 -31.01 -32.58
N GLU A 549 14.97 -31.73 -32.00
CA GLU A 549 16.08 -32.36 -32.73
C GLU A 549 16.01 -33.90 -32.72
N THR A 550 14.95 -34.48 -32.14
CA THR A 550 14.82 -35.94 -31.91
C THR A 550 14.86 -36.74 -33.21
N ALA A 551 14.28 -36.20 -34.28
CA ALA A 551 14.19 -36.85 -35.59
C ALA A 551 14.54 -35.87 -36.72
N GLY A 552 15.68 -35.18 -36.57
CA GLY A 552 16.05 -34.06 -37.41
C GLY A 552 15.66 -32.73 -36.77
N ARG A 553 16.03 -31.60 -37.37
CA ARG A 553 15.71 -30.28 -36.85
C ARG A 553 14.33 -29.85 -37.28
N LYS A 554 13.41 -29.78 -36.33
CA LYS A 554 12.02 -29.38 -36.49
C LYS A 554 11.80 -28.06 -35.76
N ILE A 555 11.21 -27.08 -36.43
CA ILE A 555 10.77 -25.83 -35.81
C ILE A 555 9.25 -25.72 -35.97
N THR A 556 8.55 -25.60 -34.85
CA THR A 556 7.11 -25.36 -34.81
C THR A 556 6.82 -24.01 -34.16
N VAL A 557 5.75 -23.36 -34.61
CA VAL A 557 5.19 -22.16 -33.96
C VAL A 557 3.74 -22.43 -33.61
N ARG A 558 3.24 -21.81 -32.54
CA ARG A 558 1.80 -21.84 -32.27
C ARG A 558 1.07 -21.05 -33.35
N ASP A 559 0.06 -21.66 -33.96
CA ASP A 559 -0.91 -21.00 -34.82
C ASP A 559 -2.13 -20.63 -33.95
N PRO A 560 -2.25 -19.35 -33.52
CA PRO A 560 -3.33 -18.92 -32.64
C PRO A 560 -4.69 -18.89 -33.36
N ILE A 561 -4.71 -18.79 -34.69
CA ILE A 561 -5.95 -18.73 -35.49
C ILE A 561 -6.63 -20.11 -35.49
N ASN A 562 -5.85 -21.16 -35.68
CA ASN A 562 -6.37 -22.54 -35.78
C ASN A 562 -6.17 -23.36 -34.49
N GLY A 563 -5.61 -22.76 -33.43
CA GLY A 563 -5.45 -23.39 -32.13
C GLY A 563 -4.51 -24.61 -32.11
N ARG A 564 -3.56 -24.71 -33.04
CA ARG A 564 -2.66 -25.87 -33.19
C ARG A 564 -1.20 -25.45 -33.34
N GLU A 565 -0.27 -26.40 -33.26
CA GLU A 565 1.12 -26.16 -33.67
C GLU A 565 1.26 -26.29 -35.18
N GLN A 566 1.99 -25.35 -35.77
CA GLN A 566 2.29 -25.30 -37.20
C GLN A 566 3.79 -25.53 -37.41
N LEU A 567 4.13 -26.53 -38.24
CA LEU A 567 5.49 -26.76 -38.68
C LEU A 567 5.92 -25.64 -39.63
N ILE A 568 7.01 -24.95 -39.30
CA ILE A 568 7.58 -23.88 -40.14
C ILE A 568 8.90 -24.30 -40.79
N HIS A 569 9.63 -25.25 -40.20
CA HIS A 569 10.86 -25.78 -40.76
C HIS A 569 11.07 -27.25 -40.36
N TYR A 570 11.60 -28.06 -41.28
CA TYR A 570 12.04 -29.41 -40.99
C TYR A 570 13.25 -29.78 -41.86
N ASP A 571 14.29 -30.33 -41.24
CA ASP A 571 15.43 -30.93 -41.93
C ASP A 571 15.89 -32.21 -41.23
N SER A 572 15.83 -33.35 -41.92
CA SER A 572 16.30 -34.62 -41.38
C SER A 572 17.84 -34.71 -41.23
N GLY A 573 18.56 -33.79 -41.87
CA GLY A 573 19.97 -33.96 -42.20
C GLY A 573 20.17 -35.08 -43.24
N TRP A 574 21.39 -35.22 -43.75
CA TRP A 574 21.76 -36.33 -44.62
C TRP A 574 21.85 -37.63 -43.82
N ARG A 575 21.21 -38.69 -44.33
CA ARG A 575 21.21 -40.02 -43.74
C ARG A 575 21.88 -41.01 -44.67
N ASP A 576 22.86 -41.76 -44.17
CA ASP A 576 23.38 -42.93 -44.87
C ASP A 576 22.43 -44.10 -44.66
N VAL A 577 21.80 -44.56 -45.75
CA VAL A 577 20.85 -45.67 -45.75
C VAL A 577 21.35 -46.85 -46.59
N SER A 578 22.65 -46.88 -46.89
CA SER A 578 23.32 -47.96 -47.63
C SER A 578 23.14 -49.32 -46.96
N GLY A 579 23.17 -49.36 -45.63
CA GLY A 579 22.94 -50.60 -44.85
C GLY A 579 21.49 -51.09 -44.82
N LEU A 580 20.54 -50.33 -45.40
CA LEU A 580 19.11 -50.68 -45.45
C LEU A 580 18.68 -51.25 -46.81
N LEU A 581 19.59 -51.35 -47.78
CA LEU A 581 19.35 -52.03 -49.05
C LEU A 581 18.98 -53.50 -48.81
N THR A 582 18.07 -54.05 -49.61
CA THR A 582 17.58 -55.42 -49.45
C THR A 582 17.87 -56.26 -50.69
N ASN A 583 17.52 -57.55 -50.65
CA ASN A 583 17.53 -58.45 -51.81
C ASN A 583 18.87 -58.56 -52.57
N GLY A 584 20.01 -58.36 -51.89
CA GLY A 584 21.34 -58.46 -52.51
C GLY A 584 21.78 -57.21 -53.29
N TRP A 585 21.02 -56.12 -53.22
CA TRP A 585 21.48 -54.81 -53.68
C TRP A 585 22.58 -54.27 -52.78
N THR A 586 23.62 -53.70 -53.37
CA THR A 586 24.76 -53.11 -52.66
C THR A 586 25.11 -51.75 -53.26
N VAL A 587 25.92 -50.97 -52.56
CA VAL A 587 26.40 -49.67 -53.04
C VAL A 587 27.88 -49.53 -52.72
N GLY A 588 28.66 -49.02 -53.68
CA GLY A 588 30.10 -48.85 -53.54
C GLY A 588 30.51 -47.56 -52.83
N THR A 589 29.70 -46.49 -52.95
CA THR A 589 30.03 -45.17 -52.38
C THR A 589 28.92 -44.67 -51.49
N ASP A 590 27.81 -44.21 -52.07
CA ASP A 590 26.79 -43.47 -51.33
C ASP A 590 25.38 -43.90 -51.71
N PHE A 591 24.58 -44.27 -50.71
CA PHE A 591 23.14 -44.34 -50.84
C PHE A 591 22.51 -43.56 -49.68
N ARG A 592 22.14 -42.30 -49.95
CA ARG A 592 21.85 -41.29 -48.93
C ARG A 592 20.52 -40.61 -49.17
N ILE A 593 19.82 -40.26 -48.09
CA ILE A 593 18.54 -39.56 -48.16
C ILE A 593 18.51 -38.34 -47.22
N ARG A 594 17.86 -37.28 -47.65
CA ARG A 594 17.54 -36.10 -46.82
C ARG A 594 16.13 -35.61 -47.12
N ARG A 595 15.44 -35.10 -46.11
CA ARG A 595 14.17 -34.39 -46.26
C ARG A 595 14.32 -32.98 -45.72
N GLU A 596 14.04 -32.00 -46.56
CA GLU A 596 13.97 -30.57 -46.23
C GLU A 596 12.54 -30.09 -46.51
N GLY A 597 11.78 -29.80 -45.45
CA GLY A 597 10.37 -29.44 -45.53
C GLY A 597 9.52 -30.54 -46.20
N TYR A 598 9.00 -30.24 -47.38
CA TYR A 598 8.22 -31.17 -48.21
C TYR A 598 9.04 -31.82 -49.33
N THR A 599 10.34 -31.54 -49.44
CA THR A 599 11.21 -32.10 -50.48
C THR A 599 12.07 -33.21 -49.89
N VAL A 600 12.09 -34.36 -50.54
CA VAL A 600 12.98 -35.48 -50.24
C VAL A 600 13.98 -35.62 -51.37
N THR A 601 15.26 -35.67 -51.03
CA THR A 601 16.37 -35.88 -51.96
C THR A 601 17.01 -37.22 -51.67
N LEU A 602 17.09 -38.08 -52.68
CA LEU A 602 17.81 -39.34 -52.66
C LEU A 602 19.04 -39.23 -53.55
N ARG A 603 20.22 -39.43 -52.96
CA ARG A 603 21.51 -39.43 -53.66
C ARG A 603 22.06 -40.85 -53.72
N ILE A 604 22.41 -41.26 -54.92
CA ILE A 604 22.88 -42.61 -55.22
C ILE A 604 24.19 -42.48 -55.99
N HIS A 605 25.23 -43.17 -55.54
CA HIS A 605 26.51 -43.30 -56.23
C HIS A 605 27.04 -44.73 -56.07
N ASN A 606 27.32 -45.36 -57.21
CA ASN A 606 27.86 -46.71 -57.32
C ASN A 606 26.91 -47.81 -56.83
N LEU A 607 25.61 -47.69 -57.08
CA LEU A 607 24.64 -48.76 -56.84
C LEU A 607 24.97 -50.00 -57.69
N ASN A 608 24.81 -51.20 -57.12
CA ASN A 608 25.12 -52.47 -57.78
C ASN A 608 24.06 -53.53 -57.47
N GLY A 609 23.50 -54.10 -58.54
CA GLY A 609 22.50 -55.17 -58.52
C GLY A 609 22.98 -56.48 -59.13
N SER A 610 24.30 -56.72 -59.26
CA SER A 610 24.85 -57.97 -59.81
C SER A 610 24.50 -59.20 -58.96
N ALA A 611 24.33 -59.02 -57.65
CA ALA A 611 23.90 -60.05 -56.71
C ALA A 611 22.41 -59.94 -56.34
N ALA A 612 21.65 -59.06 -57.01
CA ALA A 612 20.26 -58.80 -56.64
C ALA A 612 19.33 -59.97 -57.02
N SER A 613 18.56 -60.47 -56.05
CA SER A 613 17.61 -61.57 -56.24
C SER A 613 16.23 -61.10 -56.73
N THR A 614 15.88 -59.81 -56.54
CA THR A 614 14.64 -59.21 -57.05
C THR A 614 14.85 -57.75 -57.46
N SER A 615 13.91 -57.18 -58.21
CA SER A 615 13.95 -55.78 -58.65
C SER A 615 13.71 -54.77 -57.53
N ALA A 616 13.37 -55.19 -56.31
CA ALA A 616 13.13 -54.28 -55.19
C ALA A 616 14.47 -53.93 -54.50
N VAL A 617 14.81 -52.64 -54.51
CA VAL A 617 16.08 -52.10 -53.99
C VAL A 617 15.95 -51.79 -52.50
N TRP A 618 14.93 -51.01 -52.14
CA TRP A 618 14.67 -50.56 -50.78
C TRP A 618 13.22 -50.07 -50.62
N GLN A 619 12.74 -50.02 -49.39
CA GLN A 619 11.42 -49.52 -49.02
C GLN A 619 11.55 -48.25 -48.18
N LEU A 620 11.11 -47.11 -48.71
CA LEU A 620 11.14 -45.84 -47.99
C LEU A 620 10.20 -45.85 -46.78
N PRO A 621 10.66 -45.36 -45.61
CA PRO A 621 9.81 -45.10 -44.45
C PRO A 621 8.73 -44.06 -44.77
N SER A 622 7.60 -44.11 -44.05
CA SER A 622 6.41 -43.26 -44.31
C SER A 622 6.72 -41.77 -44.46
N GLY A 623 7.59 -41.20 -43.61
CA GLY A 623 7.98 -39.79 -43.66
C GLY A 623 8.86 -39.36 -44.85
N PHE A 624 9.26 -40.30 -45.72
CA PHE A 624 10.08 -40.04 -46.91
C PHE A 624 9.43 -40.49 -48.21
N ARG A 625 8.16 -40.94 -48.18
CA ARG A 625 7.49 -41.46 -49.39
C ARG A 625 7.06 -40.32 -50.32
N PRO A 626 7.19 -40.49 -51.64
CA PRO A 626 6.76 -39.46 -52.58
C PRO A 626 5.23 -39.35 -52.62
N GLN A 627 4.71 -38.18 -52.96
CA GLN A 627 3.26 -37.97 -53.16
C GLN A 627 2.70 -38.78 -54.35
N GLY A 628 3.52 -39.06 -55.36
CA GLY A 628 3.19 -39.85 -56.53
C GLY A 628 4.38 -40.70 -56.99
N THR A 629 4.20 -41.57 -57.98
CA THR A 629 5.32 -42.34 -58.54
C THR A 629 6.32 -41.39 -59.21
N THR A 630 7.58 -41.47 -58.79
CA THR A 630 8.72 -40.72 -59.36
C THR A 630 9.58 -41.68 -60.16
N GLU A 631 9.93 -41.29 -61.38
CA GLU A 631 10.81 -42.08 -62.25
C GLU A 631 12.07 -41.28 -62.55
N VAL A 632 13.22 -41.93 -62.43
CA VAL A 632 14.52 -41.31 -62.69
C VAL A 632 15.40 -42.26 -63.49
N PHE A 633 16.15 -41.70 -64.44
CA PHE A 633 17.16 -42.46 -65.16
C PHE A 633 18.49 -42.43 -64.38
N LEU A 634 19.10 -43.59 -64.21
CA LEU A 634 20.45 -43.74 -63.70
C LEU A 634 21.40 -44.19 -64.80
N ARG A 635 22.63 -43.70 -64.72
CA ARG A 635 23.75 -44.25 -65.46
C ARG A 635 24.00 -45.70 -65.03
N SER A 636 24.20 -46.63 -65.97
CA SER A 636 24.45 -48.05 -65.65
C SER A 636 25.85 -48.57 -66.00
N ASP A 637 26.66 -47.76 -66.68
CA ASP A 637 28.03 -48.09 -67.10
C ASP A 637 29.00 -46.91 -66.93
N GLU A 638 30.28 -47.22 -66.78
CA GLU A 638 31.39 -46.26 -66.57
C GLU A 638 31.64 -45.36 -67.79
N ALA A 639 31.16 -45.77 -68.97
CA ALA A 639 31.19 -44.98 -70.20
C ALA A 639 29.97 -44.04 -70.35
N GLY A 640 28.91 -44.24 -69.56
CA GLY A 640 27.72 -43.38 -69.54
C GLY A 640 26.83 -43.54 -70.76
N THR A 641 26.92 -44.68 -71.45
CA THR A 641 26.22 -44.93 -72.70
C THR A 641 24.87 -45.61 -72.49
N VAL A 642 24.60 -46.17 -71.31
CA VAL A 642 23.34 -46.86 -71.02
C VAL A 642 22.67 -46.27 -69.78
N MET A 643 21.45 -45.75 -69.98
CA MET A 643 20.58 -45.29 -68.91
C MET A 643 19.54 -46.36 -68.54
N LYS A 644 19.24 -46.48 -67.25
CA LYS A 644 18.23 -47.40 -66.72
C LYS A 644 17.21 -46.66 -65.88
N LEU A 645 15.95 -47.03 -66.04
CA LEU A 645 14.86 -46.45 -65.28
C LEU A 645 14.84 -47.04 -63.86
N MET A 646 14.81 -46.18 -62.86
CA MET A 646 14.44 -46.51 -61.48
C MET A 646 13.10 -45.86 -61.18
N THR A 647 12.23 -46.63 -60.53
CA THR A 647 10.90 -46.19 -60.16
C THR A 647 10.78 -46.14 -58.64
N ILE A 648 10.43 -44.99 -58.10
CA ILE A 648 10.10 -44.77 -56.69
C ILE A 648 8.58 -44.60 -56.61
N ARG A 649 7.88 -45.62 -56.15
CA ARG A 649 6.41 -45.59 -56.09
C ARG A 649 5.90 -44.75 -54.92
N TRP A 650 4.64 -44.32 -55.01
CA TRP A 650 3.94 -43.57 -53.96
C TRP A 650 3.88 -44.30 -52.60
N ASP A 651 3.97 -45.64 -52.60
CA ASP A 651 4.05 -46.47 -51.39
C ASP A 651 5.47 -46.52 -50.80
N GLY A 652 6.44 -45.88 -51.44
CA GLY A 652 7.84 -45.80 -51.03
C GLY A 652 8.74 -46.91 -51.57
N ALA A 653 8.20 -47.88 -52.30
CA ALA A 653 9.01 -48.96 -52.84
C ALA A 653 9.88 -48.46 -54.01
N ILE A 654 11.19 -48.72 -53.92
CA ILE A 654 12.17 -48.38 -54.95
C ILE A 654 12.46 -49.64 -55.77
N PHE A 655 12.22 -49.55 -57.08
CA PHE A 655 12.42 -50.64 -58.02
C PHE A 655 13.45 -50.31 -59.10
N MET A 656 14.24 -51.31 -59.46
CA MET A 656 15.16 -51.28 -60.58
C MET A 656 15.32 -52.69 -61.15
N SER A 657 15.40 -52.84 -62.48
CA SER A 657 15.59 -54.16 -63.10
C SER A 657 16.89 -54.83 -62.61
N THR A 658 16.84 -56.13 -62.32
CA THR A 658 18.00 -56.91 -61.87
C THR A 658 19.02 -57.11 -63.00
N GLY A 659 20.30 -57.31 -62.65
CA GLY A 659 21.36 -57.63 -63.62
C GLY A 659 21.70 -56.52 -64.62
N THR A 660 21.15 -55.30 -64.46
CA THR A 660 21.34 -54.19 -65.40
C THR A 660 22.23 -53.06 -64.88
N VAL A 661 22.63 -53.09 -63.61
CA VAL A 661 23.64 -52.20 -63.01
C VAL A 661 24.67 -53.06 -62.29
N THR A 662 25.66 -53.57 -63.03
CA THR A 662 26.53 -54.66 -62.56
C THR A 662 27.98 -54.25 -62.31
N THR A 663 28.33 -52.97 -62.53
CA THR A 663 29.72 -52.48 -62.49
C THR A 663 29.94 -51.34 -61.50
N ASN A 664 29.15 -51.23 -60.42
CA ASN A 664 29.25 -50.14 -59.42
C ASN A 664 29.14 -48.73 -60.04
N ASN A 665 28.28 -48.52 -61.04
CA ASN A 665 28.20 -47.23 -61.77
C ASN A 665 26.83 -46.54 -61.70
N GLY A 666 25.89 -47.10 -60.94
CA GLY A 666 24.59 -46.50 -60.68
C GLY A 666 24.70 -45.18 -59.94
N ALA A 667 24.54 -44.06 -60.63
CA ALA A 667 24.59 -42.74 -60.01
C ALA A 667 23.43 -41.84 -60.47
N THR A 668 22.78 -41.19 -59.51
CA THR A 668 21.78 -40.13 -59.74
C THR A 668 21.52 -39.36 -58.45
N GLU A 669 20.96 -38.16 -58.58
CA GLU A 669 20.32 -37.45 -57.49
C GLU A 669 18.90 -37.12 -57.92
N VAL A 670 17.91 -37.55 -57.13
CA VAL A 670 16.50 -37.32 -57.42
C VAL A 670 15.84 -36.63 -56.24
N SER A 671 15.13 -35.55 -56.53
CA SER A 671 14.31 -34.83 -55.56
C SER A 671 12.84 -34.96 -55.92
N PHE A 672 12.01 -35.26 -54.92
CA PHE A 672 10.57 -35.40 -55.08
C PHE A 672 9.82 -34.84 -53.87
N ALA A 673 8.56 -34.46 -54.08
CA ALA A 673 7.72 -33.93 -53.01
C ALA A 673 7.11 -35.06 -52.15
N THR A 674 6.97 -34.82 -50.85
CA THR A 674 6.22 -35.65 -49.91
C THR A 674 5.16 -34.82 -49.19
N THR A 675 3.97 -35.41 -49.03
CA THR A 675 2.90 -34.86 -48.18
C THR A 675 2.81 -35.58 -46.84
N ALA A 676 3.70 -36.54 -46.57
CA ALA A 676 3.72 -37.28 -45.32
C ALA A 676 4.12 -36.37 -44.16
N ALA A 677 3.59 -36.65 -42.97
CA ALA A 677 4.05 -36.00 -41.74
C ALA A 677 5.58 -36.20 -41.55
N ALA A 678 6.22 -35.26 -40.87
CA ALA A 678 7.63 -35.42 -40.50
C ALA A 678 7.79 -36.72 -39.68
N PRO A 679 8.79 -37.56 -39.99
CA PRO A 679 8.96 -38.85 -39.32
C PRO A 679 9.36 -38.66 -37.85
N SER A 680 8.89 -39.56 -36.98
CA SER A 680 9.30 -39.62 -35.56
C SER A 680 10.62 -40.36 -35.34
N THR A 681 11.12 -41.06 -36.36
CA THR A 681 12.40 -41.77 -36.34
C THR A 681 13.08 -41.63 -37.70
N LEU A 682 14.41 -41.41 -37.70
CA LEU A 682 15.18 -41.25 -38.93
C LEU A 682 15.74 -42.59 -39.42
N PRO A 683 15.72 -42.87 -40.73
CA PRO A 683 16.37 -44.06 -41.28
C PRO A 683 17.90 -43.92 -41.24
N GLY A 684 18.57 -45.07 -41.18
CA GLY A 684 20.02 -45.16 -41.34
C GLY A 684 20.81 -44.38 -40.29
N THR A 685 22.04 -43.99 -40.64
CA THR A 685 22.96 -43.26 -39.74
C THR A 685 23.14 -41.81 -40.19
N ALA A 686 23.43 -40.90 -39.24
CA ALA A 686 23.60 -39.47 -39.54
C ALA A 686 24.92 -39.22 -40.27
N ILE A 687 24.91 -38.39 -41.31
CA ILE A 687 26.13 -37.91 -41.96
C ILE A 687 26.35 -36.43 -41.60
N GLY A 688 27.42 -36.16 -40.86
CA GLY A 688 27.77 -34.82 -40.41
C GLY A 688 26.77 -34.26 -39.38
N THR A 689 26.84 -32.95 -39.16
CA THR A 689 25.87 -32.20 -38.36
C THR A 689 24.76 -31.66 -39.25
N ILE A 690 23.54 -31.54 -38.72
CA ILE A 690 22.44 -30.88 -39.42
C ILE A 690 22.87 -29.43 -39.70
N PRO A 691 22.86 -28.94 -40.95
CA PRO A 691 23.31 -27.60 -41.27
C PRO A 691 22.48 -26.53 -40.53
N TYR A 692 23.15 -25.49 -40.03
CA TYR A 692 22.48 -24.26 -39.61
C TYR A 692 22.19 -23.46 -40.89
N GLN A 693 20.91 -23.26 -41.22
CA GLN A 693 20.49 -22.30 -42.24
C GLN A 693 20.11 -20.98 -41.60
#